data_AF-A0A098G0P1-F1
#
_entry.id   AF-A0A098G0P1-F1
#
_cell.length_a   1.000
_cell.length_b   1.000
_cell.length_c   1.000
_cell.angle_alpha   90.00
_cell.angle_beta   90.00
_cell.angle_gamma   90.00
#
_symmetry.space_group_name_H-M   'P 1'
#
loop_
_entity.id
_entity.type
_entity.pdbx_description
1 polymer ?
#
loop_
_entity_poly.entity_id
_entity_poly.type
_entity_poly.pdbx_seq_one_letter_code
_entity_poly.pdbx_strand_id
1 'polypeptide(L)'
;MKVKIVLYSSQRFFCDITDNSIPISSQLKEYMTGEEIDLEDIAYFECDGIRHNNFSDIDSWYSHLDNLIKHNLRQCKMIIEGEDLPIIPTDAHTALARFYASYPKNRLWQLAVDGQLYAKITGNSREQITKRIDNKGWVDYENREHGSLKAFFSCLNVALENIDDTELSSNLIKKLHSCVTQNVENMEENSVQGDYRAKEVNFNIYPESGRVTVEGLEDLLNKIDQGRLGSARLYLGDKHDKSFETYLDQTNFSIVKAALEKEGEGASLSNKELAQYILSKYSCLHYQAPASDEVDGLMEMTIQHYNKRVRNCTSLDSLLDLIGETTEFFERIHPFGDGNGRVFVNALQNRLLLQNGLPPATLFQPNLYDVYDHYAAVLKRGILNTVAIYNGKDIFGYYLHKENNLEEQQLFLEMDELKKFKVQTVTNPLFSLLTNLHAINMNSISEALLFTEDVLIKLDCITEVLKHMSYSQKESIDEFNKVFNQLVQTVNLPSYDSSNADFALQELNLQIGKRQIERESIMQSIMQLDEEEEEDIVMTEKDEKPQYKNNSPQEAEPVINLGKELLIKELREFIVSQQSEGLTFFKPAPIVEIALKMIQLLNGDNTENASLNDKDIELCRSTALGEIITKYSGLFDQLIVEVDINPQVKNVRH
;
A
#
# COMPACT_ATOMS: atom_id res chain seq x y z
N MET A 1 19.66 3.29 9.65
CA MET A 1 18.92 2.16 9.01
C MET A 1 18.91 1.00 9.99
N LYS A 2 17.98 0.05 9.86
CA LYS A 2 17.93 -1.10 10.78
C LYS A 2 18.25 -2.37 10.01
N VAL A 3 19.22 -3.15 10.50
CA VAL A 3 19.54 -4.48 9.99
C VAL A 3 19.03 -5.52 10.97
N LYS A 4 18.18 -6.41 10.48
CA LYS A 4 17.66 -7.55 11.22
C LYS A 4 18.62 -8.73 11.02
N ILE A 5 19.03 -9.35 12.12
CA ILE A 5 19.88 -10.54 12.14
C ILE A 5 18.97 -11.72 12.48
N VAL A 6 18.97 -12.75 11.64
CA VAL A 6 18.14 -13.95 11.83
C VAL A 6 19.05 -15.17 11.99
N LEU A 7 18.85 -15.90 13.07
CA LEU A 7 19.60 -17.12 13.37
C LEU A 7 18.92 -18.36 12.77
N TYR A 8 19.65 -19.47 12.62
CA TYR A 8 19.06 -20.77 12.25
C TYR A 8 18.02 -21.26 13.26
N SER A 9 18.14 -20.83 14.53
CA SER A 9 17.13 -21.04 15.58
C SER A 9 15.83 -20.23 15.38
N SER A 10 15.74 -19.42 14.32
CA SER A 10 14.67 -18.47 14.03
C SER A 10 14.56 -17.28 14.99
N GLN A 11 15.50 -17.12 15.92
CA GLN A 11 15.63 -15.91 16.73
C GLN A 11 15.98 -14.70 15.87
N ARG A 12 15.53 -13.51 16.30
CA ARG A 12 15.62 -12.26 15.55
C ARG A 12 16.16 -11.15 16.42
N PHE A 13 17.20 -10.50 15.93
CA PHE A 13 17.81 -9.33 16.56
C PHE A 13 17.78 -8.15 15.61
N PHE A 14 17.91 -6.93 16.12
CA PHE A 14 17.87 -5.75 15.28
C PHE A 14 18.93 -4.72 15.68
N CYS A 15 19.88 -4.50 14.78
CA CYS A 15 20.96 -3.54 14.93
C CYS A 15 20.58 -2.23 14.23
N ASP A 16 20.63 -1.12 14.95
CA ASP A 16 20.46 0.22 14.38
C ASP A 16 21.82 0.75 13.91
N ILE A 17 21.93 1.01 12.59
CA ILE A 17 23.11 1.58 11.95
C ILE A 17 23.04 3.10 12.09
N THR A 18 23.93 3.64 12.93
CA THR A 18 23.90 5.04 13.40
C THR A 18 24.99 5.90 12.79
N ASP A 19 26.12 5.31 12.38
CA ASP A 19 27.25 6.05 11.80
C ASP A 19 27.64 5.48 10.43
N ASN A 20 27.34 6.21 9.36
CA ASN A 20 27.69 5.82 8.00
C ASN A 20 29.19 5.93 7.70
N SER A 21 30.00 6.52 8.60
CA SER A 21 31.46 6.58 8.47
C SER A 21 32.16 5.31 8.96
N ILE A 22 31.46 4.45 9.72
CA ILE A 22 31.96 3.17 10.22
C ILE A 22 31.44 2.05 9.31
N PRO A 23 32.29 1.12 8.84
CA PRO A 23 31.84 -0.06 8.10
C PRO A 23 30.75 -0.81 8.87
N ILE A 24 29.70 -1.26 8.17
CA ILE A 24 28.58 -1.93 8.81
C ILE A 24 29.01 -3.27 9.42
N SER A 25 29.97 -3.96 8.81
CA SER A 25 30.55 -5.18 9.38
C SER A 25 31.15 -4.95 10.76
N SER A 26 31.73 -3.78 11.02
CA SER A 26 32.26 -3.39 12.34
C SER A 26 31.14 -3.13 13.34
N GLN A 27 30.11 -2.36 12.94
CA GLN A 27 28.96 -2.06 13.79
C GLN A 27 28.17 -3.33 14.15
N LEU A 28 27.98 -4.24 13.19
CA LEU A 28 27.35 -5.54 13.43
C LEU A 28 28.17 -6.42 14.36
N LYS A 29 29.50 -6.48 14.22
CA LYS A 29 30.36 -7.24 15.15
C LYS A 29 30.26 -6.72 16.57
N GLU A 30 30.27 -5.40 16.74
CA GLU A 30 30.12 -4.79 18.06
C GLU A 30 28.77 -5.14 18.68
N TYR A 31 27.69 -5.00 17.91
CA TYR A 31 26.35 -5.37 18.35
C TYR A 31 26.23 -6.86 18.69
N MET A 32 26.68 -7.75 17.81
CA MET A 32 26.65 -9.21 18.02
C MET A 32 27.48 -9.63 19.23
N THR A 33 28.63 -8.98 19.48
CA THR A 33 29.43 -9.23 20.69
C THR A 33 28.65 -8.85 21.95
N GLY A 34 27.91 -7.74 21.91
CA GLY A 34 27.06 -7.30 23.03
C GLY A 34 25.86 -8.21 23.30
N GLU A 35 25.33 -8.85 22.26
CA GLU A 35 24.18 -9.75 22.31
C GLU A 35 24.58 -11.25 22.41
N GLU A 36 25.87 -11.56 22.53
CA GLU A 36 26.41 -12.94 22.57
C GLU A 36 25.99 -13.79 21.36
N ILE A 37 25.97 -13.20 20.16
CA ILE A 37 25.60 -13.88 18.91
C ILE A 37 26.86 -14.32 18.17
N ASP A 38 27.00 -15.63 17.93
CA ASP A 38 28.06 -16.17 17.08
C ASP A 38 27.72 -16.05 15.59
N LEU A 39 28.72 -15.73 14.78
CA LEU A 39 28.54 -15.56 13.33
C LEU A 39 28.06 -16.85 12.64
N GLU A 40 28.42 -18.00 13.19
CA GLU A 40 28.06 -19.33 12.67
C GLU A 40 26.56 -19.65 12.88
N ASP A 41 25.91 -19.01 13.85
CA ASP A 41 24.49 -19.21 14.13
C ASP A 41 23.57 -18.42 13.18
N ILE A 42 24.15 -17.50 12.38
CA ILE A 42 23.39 -16.60 11.52
C ILE A 42 22.93 -17.34 10.26
N ALA A 43 21.61 -17.36 10.06
CA ALA A 43 21.00 -17.82 8.83
C ALA A 43 21.09 -16.75 7.74
N TYR A 44 20.75 -15.49 8.08
CA TYR A 44 20.86 -14.35 7.17
C TYR A 44 20.74 -13.01 7.90
N PHE A 45 21.23 -11.97 7.23
CA PHE A 45 20.95 -10.56 7.49
C PHE A 45 19.77 -10.12 6.62
N GLU A 46 18.93 -9.22 7.13
CA GLU A 46 17.79 -8.68 6.41
C GLU A 46 17.72 -7.17 6.60
N CYS A 47 17.60 -6.43 5.50
CA CYS A 47 17.34 -5.00 5.54
C CYS A 47 16.29 -4.67 4.48
N ASP A 48 15.26 -3.90 4.85
CA ASP A 48 14.14 -3.56 3.95
C ASP A 48 13.47 -4.80 3.30
N GLY A 49 13.41 -5.91 4.04
CA GLY A 49 12.87 -7.19 3.56
C GLY A 49 13.77 -7.94 2.56
N ILE A 50 14.96 -7.43 2.26
CA ILE A 50 15.95 -8.06 1.38
C ILE A 50 16.93 -8.84 2.24
N ARG A 51 17.11 -10.13 1.92
CA ARG A 51 17.97 -11.05 2.65
C ARG A 51 19.36 -11.13 2.05
N HIS A 52 20.36 -11.32 2.90
CA HIS A 52 21.75 -11.54 2.54
C HIS A 52 22.39 -12.53 3.51
N ASN A 53 23.05 -13.55 3.01
CA ASN A 53 23.56 -14.67 3.83
C ASN A 53 25.08 -14.70 3.97
N ASN A 54 25.80 -13.78 3.32
CA ASN A 54 27.26 -13.77 3.34
C ASN A 54 27.78 -12.59 4.17
N PHE A 55 28.45 -12.87 5.27
CA PHE A 55 29.00 -11.79 6.10
C PHE A 55 30.24 -11.14 5.47
N SER A 56 30.96 -11.84 4.58
CA SER A 56 32.23 -11.35 4.03
C SER A 56 32.09 -10.16 3.06
N ASP A 57 30.91 -9.98 2.46
CA ASP A 57 30.56 -8.91 1.53
C ASP A 57 29.42 -8.01 2.06
N ILE A 58 29.09 -8.11 3.35
CA ILE A 58 27.99 -7.36 4.00
C ILE A 58 28.12 -5.85 3.82
N ASP A 59 29.35 -5.32 3.83
CA ASP A 59 29.62 -3.89 3.64
C ASP A 59 29.22 -3.42 2.22
N SER A 60 29.57 -4.22 1.21
CA SER A 60 29.26 -3.94 -0.19
C SER A 60 27.76 -4.05 -0.44
N TRP A 61 27.16 -5.16 0.00
CA TRP A 61 25.71 -5.39 -0.10
C TRP A 61 24.91 -4.25 0.52
N TYR A 62 25.25 -3.86 1.75
CA TYR A 62 24.54 -2.80 2.46
C TYR A 62 24.72 -1.43 1.79
N SER A 63 25.94 -1.10 1.34
CA SER A 63 26.22 0.14 0.62
C SER A 63 25.37 0.26 -0.65
N HIS A 64 25.32 -0.79 -1.47
CA HIS A 64 24.49 -0.83 -2.67
C HIS A 64 23.00 -0.69 -2.34
N LEU A 65 22.53 -1.41 -1.31
CA LEU A 65 21.14 -1.35 -0.88
C LEU A 65 20.75 0.04 -0.35
N ASP A 66 21.57 0.68 0.49
CA ASP A 66 21.30 2.02 1.00
C ASP A 66 21.29 3.06 -0.13
N ASN A 67 22.21 2.95 -1.10
CA ASN A 67 22.21 3.80 -2.29
C ASN A 67 20.94 3.62 -3.13
N LEU A 68 20.51 2.37 -3.35
CA LEU A 68 19.26 2.07 -4.06
C LEU A 68 18.04 2.65 -3.31
N ILE A 69 17.95 2.46 -2.00
CA ILE A 69 16.87 3.00 -1.16
C ILE A 69 16.80 4.54 -1.31
N LYS A 70 17.93 5.22 -1.15
CA LYS A 70 18.00 6.68 -1.30
C LYS A 70 17.61 7.13 -2.70
N HIS A 71 18.08 6.41 -3.73
CA HIS A 71 17.73 6.68 -5.11
C HIS A 71 16.23 6.53 -5.35
N ASN A 72 15.65 5.37 -5.01
CA ASN A 72 14.23 5.07 -5.22
C ASN A 72 13.33 6.06 -4.49
N LEU A 73 13.61 6.38 -3.23
CA LEU A 73 12.81 7.35 -2.47
C LEU A 73 12.86 8.75 -3.09
N ARG A 74 14.02 9.18 -3.57
CA ARG A 74 14.15 10.46 -4.29
C ARG A 74 13.42 10.42 -5.62
N GLN A 75 13.65 9.38 -6.42
CA GLN A 75 13.05 9.20 -7.74
C GLN A 75 11.52 9.15 -7.64
N CYS A 76 10.95 8.42 -6.68
CA CYS A 76 9.50 8.32 -6.53
C CYS A 76 8.82 9.66 -6.23
N LYS A 77 9.52 10.60 -5.58
CA LYS A 77 8.99 11.92 -5.22
C LYS A 77 9.15 12.95 -6.31
N MET A 78 10.27 12.96 -7.02
CA MET A 78 10.62 14.01 -7.97
C MET A 78 11.35 13.47 -9.20
N ILE A 79 11.29 14.22 -10.31
CA ILE A 79 12.15 13.94 -11.46
C ILE A 79 13.62 14.16 -11.05
N ILE A 80 14.49 13.24 -11.42
CA ILE A 80 15.93 13.32 -11.12
C ILE A 80 16.71 13.75 -12.36
N GLU A 81 17.97 14.16 -12.16
CA GLU A 81 18.83 14.60 -13.26
C GLU A 81 18.97 13.50 -14.33
N GLY A 82 18.81 13.89 -15.60
CA GLY A 82 18.86 12.98 -16.74
C GLY A 82 17.52 12.32 -17.12
N GLU A 83 16.46 12.54 -16.37
CA GLU A 83 15.11 12.18 -16.81
C GLU A 83 14.42 13.35 -17.49
N ASP A 84 13.77 13.05 -18.62
CA ASP A 84 12.98 14.02 -19.36
C ASP A 84 11.48 13.85 -19.06
N LEU A 85 10.74 14.96 -19.12
CA LEU A 85 9.28 14.94 -19.24
C LEU A 85 8.94 15.18 -20.72
N PRO A 86 8.75 14.13 -21.54
CA PRO A 86 8.47 14.28 -22.97
C PRO A 86 6.99 14.63 -23.22
N ILE A 87 6.46 15.60 -22.48
CA ILE A 87 5.06 16.00 -22.55
C ILE A 87 4.98 17.44 -23.00
N ILE A 88 4.30 17.63 -24.11
CA ILE A 88 3.95 18.93 -24.64
C ILE A 88 2.53 19.23 -24.16
N PRO A 89 2.30 20.35 -23.46
CA PRO A 89 0.96 20.78 -23.09
C PRO A 89 0.04 20.86 -24.32
N THR A 90 -1.19 20.38 -24.15
CA THR A 90 -2.25 20.47 -25.16
C THR A 90 -3.29 21.53 -24.76
N ASP A 91 -4.45 21.58 -25.41
CA ASP A 91 -5.58 22.33 -24.84
C ASP A 91 -6.30 21.52 -23.75
N ALA A 92 -7.08 22.21 -22.92
CA ALA A 92 -7.77 21.62 -21.77
C ALA A 92 -8.70 20.45 -22.14
N HIS A 93 -9.43 20.55 -23.26
CA HIS A 93 -10.34 19.51 -23.70
C HIS A 93 -9.60 18.29 -24.21
N THR A 94 -8.52 18.48 -24.95
CA THR A 94 -7.66 17.38 -25.41
C THR A 94 -7.04 16.64 -24.23
N ALA A 95 -6.53 17.36 -23.23
CA ALA A 95 -5.97 16.75 -22.03
C ALA A 95 -7.04 15.97 -21.23
N LEU A 96 -8.22 16.56 -21.03
CA LEU A 96 -9.34 15.91 -20.34
C LEU A 96 -9.87 14.68 -21.08
N ALA A 97 -10.01 14.76 -22.40
CA ALA A 97 -10.43 13.64 -23.22
C ALA A 97 -9.42 12.48 -23.16
N ARG A 98 -8.12 12.79 -23.20
CA ARG A 98 -7.05 11.80 -23.01
C ARG A 98 -7.10 11.19 -21.61
N PHE A 99 -7.33 11.99 -20.58
CA PHE A 99 -7.44 11.49 -19.21
C PHE A 99 -8.56 10.45 -19.07
N TYR A 100 -9.77 10.74 -19.55
CA TYR A 100 -10.86 9.77 -19.55
C TYR A 100 -10.59 8.53 -20.40
N ALA A 101 -9.93 8.71 -21.56
CA ALA A 101 -9.66 7.60 -22.47
C ALA A 101 -8.54 6.67 -22.01
N SER A 102 -7.58 7.18 -21.24
CA SER A 102 -6.33 6.48 -20.93
C SER A 102 -6.14 6.14 -19.46
N TYR A 103 -6.73 6.85 -18.49
CA TYR A 103 -6.63 6.43 -17.07
C TYR A 103 -7.61 5.27 -16.81
N PRO A 104 -7.13 4.10 -16.36
CA PRO A 104 -8.02 2.98 -16.08
C PRO A 104 -8.89 3.21 -14.86
N LYS A 105 -10.19 2.93 -14.98
CA LYS A 105 -11.16 3.16 -13.91
C LYS A 105 -10.87 2.31 -12.65
N ASN A 106 -10.40 1.08 -12.82
CA ASN A 106 -9.95 0.19 -11.73
C ASN A 106 -8.58 0.56 -11.13
N ARG A 107 -7.96 1.64 -11.61
CA ARG A 107 -6.73 2.22 -11.07
C ARG A 107 -6.88 3.67 -10.62
N LEU A 108 -8.04 4.31 -10.87
CA LEU A 108 -8.19 5.76 -10.66
C LEU A 108 -8.00 6.17 -9.20
N TRP A 109 -8.21 5.25 -8.25
CA TRP A 109 -7.91 5.44 -6.84
C TRP A 109 -6.43 5.85 -6.60
N GLN A 110 -5.50 5.46 -7.47
CA GLN A 110 -4.08 5.83 -7.35
C GLN A 110 -3.86 7.35 -7.45
N LEU A 111 -4.82 8.09 -8.00
CA LEU A 111 -4.80 9.55 -8.03
C LEU A 111 -5.14 10.20 -6.68
N ALA A 112 -5.80 9.46 -5.78
CA ALA A 112 -6.19 9.92 -4.45
C ALA A 112 -5.32 9.35 -3.33
N VAL A 113 -4.90 8.09 -3.49
CA VAL A 113 -4.14 7.33 -2.50
C VAL A 113 -2.66 7.57 -2.70
N ASP A 114 -1.96 7.94 -1.64
CA ASP A 114 -0.52 8.16 -1.66
C ASP A 114 0.22 6.90 -2.13
N GLY A 115 1.14 7.04 -3.10
CA GLY A 115 2.00 5.95 -3.55
C GLY A 115 2.72 5.20 -2.43
N GLN A 116 3.16 5.88 -1.38
CA GLN A 116 3.81 5.27 -0.22
C GLN A 116 2.95 4.17 0.45
N LEU A 117 1.61 4.27 0.36
CA LEU A 117 0.69 3.33 1.00
C LEU A 117 0.56 2.02 0.23
N TYR A 118 0.96 1.97 -1.03
CA TYR A 118 0.88 0.76 -1.86
C TYR A 118 2.19 0.37 -2.55
N ALA A 119 3.22 1.20 -2.43
CA ALA A 119 4.51 0.91 -3.05
C ALA A 119 5.17 -0.35 -2.47
N LYS A 120 5.68 -1.19 -3.38
CA LYS A 120 6.48 -2.39 -3.09
C LYS A 120 7.93 -2.27 -3.59
N ILE A 121 8.33 -1.06 -3.98
CA ILE A 121 9.70 -0.72 -4.35
C ILE A 121 10.61 -0.72 -3.12
N THR A 122 11.88 -1.06 -3.32
CA THR A 122 12.91 -1.00 -2.27
C THR A 122 13.03 0.44 -1.74
N GLY A 123 12.98 0.60 -0.41
CA GLY A 123 13.10 1.83 0.34
C GLY A 123 11.82 2.32 1.03
N ASN A 124 10.66 1.82 0.61
CA ASN A 124 9.37 2.32 1.08
C ASN A 124 9.06 2.02 2.56
N SER A 125 9.72 1.02 3.17
CA SER A 125 9.47 0.67 4.58
C SER A 125 9.72 1.81 5.57
N ARG A 126 10.53 2.81 5.19
CA ARG A 126 10.85 3.97 6.04
C ARG A 126 9.74 5.02 6.09
N GLU A 127 8.94 5.13 5.03
CA GLU A 127 7.89 6.16 4.93
C GLU A 127 6.50 5.64 5.32
N GLN A 128 6.32 4.33 5.41
CA GLN A 128 5.09 3.74 5.92
C GLN A 128 4.97 4.00 7.42
N ILE A 129 4.19 5.03 7.78
CA ILE A 129 3.90 5.50 9.15
C ILE A 129 3.33 4.39 10.06
N THR A 130 2.89 3.26 9.51
CA THR A 130 2.47 2.09 10.29
C THR A 130 2.93 0.80 9.62
N LYS A 131 3.50 -0.10 10.44
CA LYS A 131 3.92 -1.49 10.13
C LYS A 131 2.72 -2.39 9.73
N ARG A 132 1.89 -1.97 8.79
CA ARG A 132 0.80 -2.81 8.25
C ARG A 132 1.37 -3.63 7.11
N ILE A 133 1.66 -4.89 7.44
CA ILE A 133 2.32 -5.87 6.56
C ILE A 133 1.40 -6.24 5.38
N ASP A 134 0.13 -5.88 5.46
CA ASP A 134 -0.96 -6.15 4.53
C ASP A 134 -1.43 -4.90 3.76
N ASN A 135 -0.65 -3.81 3.74
CA ASN A 135 -1.03 -2.56 3.07
C ASN A 135 -1.50 -2.80 1.62
N LYS A 136 -2.83 -2.79 1.41
CA LYS A 136 -3.51 -2.99 0.12
C LYS A 136 -3.83 -1.64 -0.54
N GLY A 137 -3.06 -0.60 -0.20
CA GLY A 137 -3.18 0.72 -0.80
C GLY A 137 -4.51 1.39 -0.51
N TRP A 138 -5.43 1.26 -1.48
CA TRP A 138 -6.75 1.88 -1.43
C TRP A 138 -7.65 1.28 -0.36
N VAL A 139 -7.49 0.00 -0.03
CA VAL A 139 -8.30 -0.66 1.00
C VAL A 139 -8.06 -0.01 2.37
N ASP A 140 -6.79 0.16 2.76
CA ASP A 140 -6.42 0.84 4.00
C ASP A 140 -6.81 2.31 3.98
N TYR A 141 -6.70 2.96 2.82
CA TYR A 141 -7.13 4.34 2.67
C TYR A 141 -8.64 4.48 2.95
N GLU A 142 -9.46 3.65 2.32
CA GLU A 142 -10.93 3.66 2.48
C GLU A 142 -11.35 3.22 3.89
N ASN A 143 -10.63 2.29 4.52
CA ASN A 143 -10.94 1.84 5.88
C ASN A 143 -10.65 2.89 6.96
N ARG A 144 -9.73 3.84 6.71
CA ARG A 144 -9.48 4.95 7.64
C ARG A 144 -10.65 5.91 7.67
N GLU A 145 -11.19 6.24 6.50
CA GLU A 145 -12.28 7.19 6.31
C GLU A 145 -13.26 6.64 5.27
N HIS A 146 -14.24 5.86 5.74
CA HIS A 146 -15.18 5.18 4.86
C HIS A 146 -15.95 6.19 4.00
N GLY A 147 -16.07 5.91 2.70
CA GLY A 147 -16.67 6.79 1.70
C GLY A 147 -15.70 7.78 1.05
N SER A 148 -14.45 7.88 1.53
CA SER A 148 -13.49 8.89 1.06
C SER A 148 -13.15 8.78 -0.43
N LEU A 149 -12.95 7.56 -0.97
CA LEU A 149 -12.69 7.38 -2.41
C LEU A 149 -13.90 7.75 -3.27
N LYS A 150 -15.11 7.37 -2.85
CA LYS A 150 -16.34 7.71 -3.59
C LYS A 150 -16.58 9.22 -3.59
N ALA A 151 -16.39 9.88 -2.45
CA ALA A 151 -16.45 11.33 -2.31
C ALA A 151 -15.40 12.02 -3.19
N PHE A 152 -14.17 11.49 -3.22
CA PHE A 152 -13.12 11.97 -4.11
C PHE A 152 -13.50 11.85 -5.59
N PHE A 153 -14.01 10.72 -6.06
CA PHE A 153 -14.39 10.57 -7.49
C PHE A 153 -15.58 11.46 -7.88
N SER A 154 -16.53 11.66 -6.96
CA SER A 154 -17.60 12.65 -7.12
C SER A 154 -17.02 14.06 -7.26
N CYS A 155 -16.07 14.41 -6.39
CA CYS A 155 -15.39 15.69 -6.40
C CYS A 155 -14.56 15.88 -7.66
N LEU A 156 -13.84 14.87 -8.12
CA LEU A 156 -13.06 14.91 -9.34
C LEU A 156 -13.96 15.21 -10.56
N ASN A 157 -15.17 14.64 -10.62
CA ASN A 157 -16.12 15.00 -11.67
C ASN A 157 -16.52 16.47 -11.59
N VAL A 158 -16.83 16.99 -10.40
CA VAL A 158 -17.13 18.41 -10.17
C VAL A 158 -15.95 19.32 -10.51
N ALA A 159 -14.73 18.90 -10.16
CA ALA A 159 -13.50 19.63 -10.44
C ALA A 159 -13.19 19.68 -11.94
N LEU A 160 -13.76 18.78 -12.75
CA LEU A 160 -13.54 18.73 -14.20
C LEU A 160 -14.74 19.24 -14.99
N GLU A 161 -15.86 19.56 -14.33
CA GLU A 161 -16.96 20.31 -14.92
C GLU A 161 -16.45 21.70 -15.32
N ASN A 162 -16.87 22.17 -16.51
CA ASN A 162 -16.49 23.47 -17.05
C ASN A 162 -14.97 23.69 -17.01
N ILE A 163 -14.19 22.75 -17.57
CA ILE A 163 -12.72 22.86 -17.60
C ILE A 163 -12.22 24.12 -18.33
N ASP A 164 -13.08 24.75 -19.15
CA ASP A 164 -12.84 26.04 -19.81
C ASP A 164 -12.87 27.25 -18.86
N ASP A 165 -13.41 27.08 -17.64
CA ASP A 165 -13.37 28.15 -16.65
C ASP A 165 -11.93 28.33 -16.16
N THR A 166 -11.30 29.37 -16.70
CA THR A 166 -9.87 29.63 -16.53
C THR A 166 -9.51 30.31 -15.21
N GLU A 167 -10.49 30.84 -14.48
CA GLU A 167 -10.24 31.58 -13.26
C GLU A 167 -10.50 30.71 -12.03
N LEU A 168 -9.51 30.64 -11.14
CA LEU A 168 -9.68 30.05 -9.82
C LEU A 168 -10.57 30.96 -8.96
N SER A 169 -11.45 30.38 -8.14
CA SER A 169 -12.33 31.13 -7.24
C SER A 169 -12.53 30.43 -5.90
N SER A 170 -12.82 31.22 -4.86
CA SER A 170 -13.15 30.69 -3.51
C SER A 170 -14.39 29.79 -3.55
N ASN A 171 -15.39 30.13 -4.38
CA ASN A 171 -16.60 29.33 -4.57
C ASN A 171 -16.28 27.92 -5.11
N LEU A 172 -15.37 27.81 -6.09
CA LEU A 172 -14.92 26.50 -6.57
C LEU A 172 -14.27 25.71 -5.43
N ILE A 173 -13.33 26.32 -4.71
CA ILE A 173 -12.61 25.66 -3.60
C ILE A 173 -13.58 25.16 -2.51
N LYS A 174 -14.53 26.00 -2.08
CA LYS A 174 -15.57 25.62 -1.11
C LYS A 174 -16.47 24.49 -1.64
N LYS A 175 -16.82 24.51 -2.93
CA LYS A 175 -17.57 23.42 -3.59
C LYS A 175 -16.79 22.11 -3.60
N LEU A 176 -15.48 22.15 -3.89
CA LEU A 176 -14.62 20.97 -3.85
C LEU A 176 -14.52 20.40 -2.43
N HIS A 177 -14.32 21.25 -1.42
CA HIS A 177 -14.32 20.83 -0.02
C HIS A 177 -15.64 20.16 0.39
N SER A 178 -16.77 20.78 0.02
CA SER A 178 -18.09 20.20 0.27
C SER A 178 -18.22 18.80 -0.32
N CYS A 179 -17.64 18.56 -1.51
CA CYS A 179 -17.74 17.28 -2.18
C CYS A 179 -16.82 16.20 -1.59
N VAL A 180 -15.56 16.50 -1.28
CA VAL A 180 -14.61 15.50 -0.72
C VAL A 180 -14.93 15.09 0.70
N THR A 181 -15.78 15.84 1.41
CA THR A 181 -16.21 15.56 2.78
C THR A 181 -17.62 14.98 2.86
N GLN A 182 -18.31 14.85 1.72
CA GLN A 182 -19.69 14.39 1.68
C GLN A 182 -19.77 12.88 1.97
N ASN A 183 -20.52 12.51 3.02
CA ASN A 183 -20.72 11.12 3.45
C ASN A 183 -19.41 10.38 3.74
N VAL A 184 -18.41 11.09 4.25
CA VAL A 184 -17.14 10.49 4.70
C VAL A 184 -17.19 10.31 6.21
N GLU A 185 -16.91 9.10 6.68
CA GLU A 185 -16.85 8.78 8.11
C GLU A 185 -15.49 9.15 8.72
N ASN A 186 -15.43 9.28 10.05
CA ASN A 186 -14.23 9.63 10.83
C ASN A 186 -13.58 10.98 10.49
N MET A 187 -14.32 11.88 9.86
CA MET A 187 -13.91 13.28 9.69
C MET A 187 -13.82 13.98 11.06
N GLU A 188 -12.93 14.96 11.19
CA GLU A 188 -12.80 15.78 12.40
C GLU A 188 -14.16 16.39 12.83
N GLU A 189 -14.56 16.19 14.10
CA GLU A 189 -15.90 16.54 14.62
C GLU A 189 -16.29 18.02 14.44
N ASN A 190 -15.32 18.90 14.22
CA ASN A 190 -15.52 20.34 14.09
C ASN A 190 -15.37 20.86 12.65
N SER A 191 -15.22 19.98 11.65
CA SER A 191 -15.13 20.39 10.25
C SER A 191 -16.50 20.82 9.72
N VAL A 192 -16.57 22.04 9.18
CA VAL A 192 -17.79 22.56 8.54
C VAL A 192 -17.71 22.26 7.04
N GLN A 193 -18.57 21.37 6.57
CA GLN A 193 -18.61 20.98 5.16
C GLN A 193 -18.77 22.20 4.25
N GLY A 194 -17.83 22.37 3.33
CA GLY A 194 -17.85 23.44 2.33
C GLY A 194 -17.55 24.85 2.86
N ASP A 195 -17.15 25.02 4.11
CA ASP A 195 -16.80 26.34 4.65
C ASP A 195 -15.48 26.33 5.41
N TYR A 196 -14.87 27.50 5.56
CA TYR A 196 -13.60 27.62 6.26
C TYR A 196 -13.75 27.41 7.77
N ARG A 197 -12.67 26.98 8.39
CA ARG A 197 -12.63 26.67 9.83
C ARG A 197 -12.86 27.92 10.68
N ALA A 198 -13.53 27.72 11.82
CA ALA A 198 -13.70 28.74 12.86
C ALA A 198 -12.74 28.55 14.06
N LYS A 199 -11.86 27.56 13.99
CA LYS A 199 -10.92 27.21 15.06
C LYS A 199 -9.49 27.18 14.52
N GLU A 200 -8.54 27.33 15.41
CA GLU A 200 -7.12 27.17 15.11
C GLU A 200 -6.76 25.71 14.85
N VAL A 201 -5.86 25.49 13.88
CA VAL A 201 -5.35 24.17 13.51
C VAL A 201 -3.84 24.17 13.58
N ASN A 202 -3.30 23.03 13.94
CA ASN A 202 -1.89 22.82 14.09
C ASN A 202 -1.54 21.37 13.77
N PHE A 203 -0.31 21.14 13.32
CA PHE A 203 0.17 19.81 13.00
C PHE A 203 1.69 19.72 13.21
N ASN A 204 2.16 18.48 13.36
CA ASN A 204 3.57 18.19 13.55
C ASN A 204 4.26 17.99 12.19
N ILE A 205 5.47 18.50 12.11
CA ILE A 205 6.40 18.28 11.00
C ILE A 205 7.57 17.48 11.55
N TYR A 206 7.79 16.30 10.99
CA TYR A 206 8.86 15.40 11.38
C TYR A 206 9.97 15.45 10.31
N PRO A 207 11.15 16.03 10.58
CA PRO A 207 12.26 16.07 9.62
C PRO A 207 12.65 14.70 9.06
N GLU A 208 12.58 13.66 9.88
CA GLU A 208 12.89 12.27 9.52
C GLU A 208 11.86 11.60 8.60
N SER A 209 10.68 12.19 8.40
CA SER A 209 9.62 11.64 7.54
C SER A 209 9.97 11.66 6.04
N GLY A 210 11.05 12.35 5.66
CA GLY A 210 11.40 12.58 4.26
C GLY A 210 10.47 13.57 3.55
N ARG A 211 9.62 14.30 4.28
CA ARG A 211 8.70 15.34 3.78
C ARG A 211 9.24 16.76 3.93
N VAL A 212 10.48 16.89 4.40
CA VAL A 212 11.11 18.17 4.72
C VAL A 212 12.42 18.31 3.95
N THR A 213 12.63 19.47 3.33
CA THR A 213 13.95 19.89 2.81
C THR A 213 14.42 21.16 3.51
N VAL A 214 15.73 21.42 3.42
CA VAL A 214 16.30 22.68 3.90
C VAL A 214 15.67 23.86 3.16
N GLU A 215 15.55 23.76 1.85
CA GLU A 215 14.97 24.77 0.97
C GLU A 215 13.48 25.00 1.27
N GLY A 216 12.73 23.94 1.54
CA GLY A 216 11.31 24.03 1.89
C GLY A 216 11.09 24.71 3.25
N LEU A 217 11.97 24.45 4.23
CA LEU A 217 11.95 25.14 5.51
C LEU A 217 12.42 26.59 5.39
N GLU A 218 13.45 26.86 4.59
CA GLU A 218 13.88 28.22 4.25
C GLU A 218 12.72 29.04 3.68
N ASP A 219 11.98 28.48 2.72
CA ASP A 219 10.81 29.13 2.12
C ASP A 219 9.69 29.40 3.14
N LEU A 220 9.37 28.43 4.00
CA LEU A 220 8.42 28.64 5.11
C LEU A 220 8.86 29.79 6.03
N LEU A 221 10.12 29.79 6.44
CA LEU A 221 10.71 30.82 7.30
C LEU A 221 10.65 32.20 6.63
N ASN A 222 10.98 32.29 5.35
CA ASN A 222 10.89 33.53 4.56
C ASN A 222 9.45 34.07 4.54
N LYS A 223 8.46 33.20 4.36
CA LYS A 223 7.04 33.61 4.33
C LYS A 223 6.54 34.08 5.70
N ILE A 224 6.99 33.45 6.79
CA ILE A 224 6.68 33.90 8.16
C ILE A 224 7.32 35.27 8.44
N ASP A 225 8.61 35.43 8.16
CA ASP A 225 9.36 36.68 8.37
C ASP A 225 8.73 37.86 7.59
N GLN A 226 8.28 37.58 6.36
CA GLN A 226 7.62 38.58 5.49
C GLN A 226 6.14 38.81 5.81
N GLY A 227 5.55 38.07 6.76
CA GLY A 227 4.11 38.15 7.09
C GLY A 227 3.18 37.66 5.97
N ARG A 228 3.67 36.83 5.05
CA ARG A 228 2.88 36.31 3.91
C ARG A 228 1.90 35.20 4.31
N LEU A 229 2.03 34.68 5.53
CA LEU A 229 1.15 33.68 6.13
C LEU A 229 0.43 34.24 7.37
N GLY A 230 0.15 35.55 7.41
CA GLY A 230 -0.57 36.17 8.53
C GLY A 230 0.07 35.87 9.88
N SER A 231 -0.74 35.38 10.82
CA SER A 231 -0.34 35.04 12.17
C SER A 231 0.24 33.62 12.33
N ALA A 232 0.62 32.94 11.25
CA ALA A 232 1.19 31.59 11.32
C ALA A 232 2.46 31.53 12.19
N ARG A 233 2.67 30.39 12.84
CA ARG A 233 3.79 30.18 13.77
C ARG A 233 4.48 28.84 13.54
N LEU A 234 5.80 28.83 13.74
CA LEU A 234 6.60 27.61 13.78
C LEU A 234 7.24 27.45 15.16
N TYR A 235 6.76 26.49 15.92
CA TYR A 235 7.29 26.11 17.23
C TYR A 235 8.45 25.10 17.05
N LEU A 236 9.51 25.29 17.83
CA LEU A 236 10.72 24.46 17.77
C LEU A 236 10.67 23.39 18.86
N GLY A 237 10.75 22.11 18.47
CA GLY A 237 10.72 20.97 19.39
C GLY A 237 9.33 20.34 19.55
N ASP A 238 9.30 19.22 20.29
CA ASP A 238 8.07 18.50 20.62
C ASP A 238 7.27 19.25 21.70
N LYS A 239 5.94 19.13 21.72
CA LYS A 239 5.04 19.70 22.74
C LYS A 239 5.36 19.26 24.18
N HIS A 240 6.13 18.19 24.32
CA HIS A 240 6.62 17.65 25.59
C HIS A 240 8.04 18.13 25.96
N ASP A 241 8.72 18.82 25.04
CA ASP A 241 10.02 19.42 25.27
C ASP A 241 9.87 20.84 25.84
N LYS A 242 10.78 21.24 26.72
CA LYS A 242 10.85 22.61 27.26
C LYS A 242 11.11 23.64 26.15
N SER A 243 11.67 23.21 25.02
CA SER A 243 11.92 24.05 23.85
C SER A 243 10.64 24.51 23.13
N PHE A 244 9.49 23.85 23.37
CA PHE A 244 8.20 24.17 22.74
C PHE A 244 7.69 25.59 23.03
N GLU A 245 8.20 26.26 24.06
CA GLU A 245 7.87 27.67 24.30
C GLU A 245 8.53 28.62 23.29
N THR A 246 9.51 28.14 22.51
CA THR A 246 10.21 28.91 21.46
C THR A 246 9.51 28.73 20.13
N TYR A 247 9.01 29.83 19.56
CA TYR A 247 8.37 29.84 18.25
C TYR A 247 8.78 31.04 17.43
N LEU A 248 8.75 30.88 16.11
CA LEU A 248 8.96 31.92 15.12
C LEU A 248 7.61 32.37 14.56
N ASP A 249 7.33 33.66 14.68
CA ASP A 249 6.26 34.36 13.99
C ASP A 249 6.77 35.70 13.44
N GLN A 250 5.95 36.42 12.66
CA GLN A 250 6.35 37.70 12.08
C GLN A 250 6.86 38.71 13.12
N THR A 251 6.29 38.70 14.33
CA THR A 251 6.55 39.72 15.36
C THR A 251 7.85 39.46 16.13
N ASN A 252 8.24 38.20 16.28
CA ASN A 252 9.38 37.79 17.08
C ASN A 252 10.53 37.19 16.26
N PHE A 253 10.38 37.04 14.93
CA PHE A 253 11.31 36.35 14.04
C PHE A 253 12.77 36.77 14.25
N SER A 254 13.06 38.08 14.17
CA SER A 254 14.42 38.59 14.30
C SER A 254 15.03 38.35 15.69
N ILE A 255 14.20 38.33 16.74
CA ILE A 255 14.65 38.11 18.12
C ILE A 255 15.02 36.63 18.32
N VAL A 256 14.14 35.73 17.89
CA VAL A 256 14.36 34.28 18.03
C VAL A 256 15.51 33.82 17.14
N LYS A 257 15.58 34.32 15.90
CA LYS A 257 16.72 34.09 15.01
C LYS A 257 18.04 34.50 15.66
N ALA A 258 18.13 35.70 16.22
CA ALA A 258 19.36 36.16 16.89
C ALA A 258 19.71 35.34 18.15
N ALA A 259 18.73 34.70 18.81
CA ALA A 259 18.98 33.78 19.91
C ALA A 259 19.57 32.46 19.41
N LEU A 260 18.99 31.88 18.36
CA LEU A 260 19.48 30.63 17.74
C LEU A 260 20.87 30.80 17.12
N GLU A 261 21.15 31.96 16.52
CA GLU A 261 22.48 32.32 16.02
C GLU A 261 23.56 32.25 17.12
N LYS A 262 23.24 32.72 18.34
CA LYS A 262 24.18 32.65 19.48
C LYS A 262 24.40 31.22 19.96
N GLU A 263 23.38 30.37 19.86
CA GLU A 263 23.48 28.95 20.22
C GLU A 263 24.25 28.13 19.18
N GLY A 264 24.26 28.55 17.92
CA GLY A 264 24.95 27.88 16.80
C GLY A 264 26.42 28.25 16.62
N GLU A 265 27.05 28.96 17.57
CA GLU A 265 28.47 29.39 17.53
C GLU A 265 28.91 30.14 16.25
N GLY A 266 27.98 30.85 15.57
CA GLY A 266 28.23 31.46 14.24
C GLY A 266 27.75 32.91 14.10
N ALA A 267 28.23 33.59 13.04
CA ALA A 267 27.76 34.92 12.63
C ALA A 267 26.32 34.86 12.06
N SER A 268 25.71 36.02 11.81
CA SER A 268 24.36 36.20 11.24
C SER A 268 24.01 35.12 10.20
N LEU A 269 23.04 34.25 10.53
CA LEU A 269 22.62 33.16 9.67
C LEU A 269 21.66 33.69 8.60
N SER A 270 21.83 33.27 7.36
CA SER A 270 20.76 33.32 6.36
C SER A 270 19.59 32.42 6.79
N ASN A 271 18.39 32.62 6.24
CA ASN A 271 17.25 31.75 6.57
C ASN A 271 17.50 30.29 6.13
N LYS A 272 18.34 30.08 5.10
CA LYS A 272 18.85 28.76 4.72
C LYS A 272 19.69 28.11 5.80
N GLU A 273 20.69 28.83 6.33
CA GLU A 273 21.55 28.31 7.40
C GLU A 273 20.75 28.10 8.69
N LEU A 274 19.77 28.95 8.97
CA LEU A 274 18.83 28.76 10.07
C LEU A 274 17.99 27.49 9.90
N ALA A 275 17.47 27.23 8.69
CA ALA A 275 16.75 26.00 8.38
C ALA A 275 17.61 24.75 8.60
N GLN A 276 18.87 24.76 8.12
CA GLN A 276 19.83 23.67 8.35
C GLN A 276 20.05 23.43 9.85
N TYR A 277 20.27 24.51 10.61
CA TYR A 277 20.45 24.43 12.06
C TYR A 277 19.23 23.79 12.73
N ILE A 278 18.03 24.28 12.44
CA ILE A 278 16.77 23.76 13.01
C ILE A 278 16.62 22.26 12.72
N LEU A 279 16.80 21.84 11.46
CA LEU A 279 16.64 20.43 11.08
C LEU A 279 17.72 19.52 11.70
N SER A 280 18.90 20.06 12.01
CA SER A 280 19.95 19.29 12.69
C SER A 280 19.72 19.12 14.19
N LYS A 281 18.93 20.01 14.80
CA LYS A 281 18.75 20.09 16.26
C LYS A 281 17.43 19.52 16.75
N TYR A 282 16.35 19.67 15.99
CA TYR A 282 15.01 19.31 16.43
C TYR A 282 14.47 18.12 15.63
N SER A 283 14.02 17.07 16.32
CA SER A 283 13.39 15.89 15.71
C SER A 283 11.91 16.09 15.38
N CYS A 284 11.31 17.17 15.86
CA CYS A 284 9.92 17.54 15.62
C CYS A 284 9.80 19.07 15.60
N LEU A 285 9.02 19.59 14.67
CA LEU A 285 8.57 20.97 14.64
C LEU A 285 7.05 20.99 14.69
N HIS A 286 6.46 22.04 15.22
CA HIS A 286 5.02 22.17 15.29
C HIS A 286 4.57 23.44 14.58
N TYR A 287 3.77 23.28 13.54
CA TYR A 287 3.26 24.39 12.74
C TYR A 287 1.84 24.73 13.20
N GLN A 288 1.61 26.00 13.47
CA GLN A 288 0.30 26.57 13.66
C GLN A 288 -0.05 27.40 12.42
N ALA A 289 -1.16 27.05 11.77
CA ALA A 289 -1.68 27.78 10.63
C ALA A 289 -2.13 29.21 11.04
N PRO A 290 -2.37 30.12 10.08
CA PRO A 290 -2.84 31.48 10.36
C PRO A 290 -4.17 31.50 11.16
N ALA A 291 -4.50 32.61 11.81
CA ALA A 291 -5.72 32.70 12.59
C ALA A 291 -6.98 32.53 11.70
N SER A 292 -8.03 31.92 12.25
CA SER A 292 -9.26 31.62 11.50
C SER A 292 -9.93 32.85 10.86
N ASP A 293 -9.81 34.03 11.47
CA ASP A 293 -10.33 35.30 10.94
C ASP A 293 -9.47 35.92 9.83
N GLU A 294 -8.27 35.40 9.59
CA GLU A 294 -7.38 35.80 8.49
C GLU A 294 -7.53 34.92 7.24
N VAL A 295 -8.12 33.73 7.39
CA VAL A 295 -8.18 32.68 6.34
C VAL A 295 -8.81 33.19 5.05
N ASP A 296 -10.00 33.82 5.12
CA ASP A 296 -10.70 34.34 3.94
C ASP A 296 -9.81 35.29 3.11
N GLY A 297 -9.12 36.21 3.79
CA GLY A 297 -8.26 37.20 3.15
C GLY A 297 -7.03 36.57 2.49
N LEU A 298 -6.37 35.65 3.19
CA LEU A 298 -5.20 34.94 2.67
C LEU A 298 -5.56 34.04 1.48
N MET A 299 -6.70 33.35 1.53
CA MET A 299 -7.20 32.53 0.43
C MET A 299 -7.44 33.37 -0.82
N GLU A 300 -8.14 34.49 -0.70
CA GLU A 300 -8.43 35.38 -1.83
C GLU A 300 -7.13 35.99 -2.42
N MET A 301 -6.17 36.38 -1.59
CA MET A 301 -4.87 36.86 -2.06
C MET A 301 -4.12 35.80 -2.88
N THR A 302 -4.11 34.54 -2.42
CA THR A 302 -3.48 33.42 -3.14
C THR A 302 -4.18 33.14 -4.47
N ILE A 303 -5.51 33.14 -4.48
CA ILE A 303 -6.32 32.96 -5.70
C ILE A 303 -6.01 34.06 -6.74
N GLN A 304 -6.00 35.32 -6.31
CA GLN A 304 -5.68 36.46 -7.18
C GLN A 304 -4.25 36.39 -7.71
N HIS A 305 -3.30 35.93 -6.88
CA HIS A 305 -1.91 35.72 -7.30
C HIS A 305 -1.82 34.70 -8.44
N TYR A 306 -2.46 33.53 -8.29
CA TYR A 306 -2.51 32.51 -9.32
C TYR A 306 -3.13 33.04 -10.62
N ASN A 307 -4.35 33.59 -10.55
CA ASN A 307 -5.09 34.09 -11.72
C ASN A 307 -4.33 35.17 -12.50
N LYS A 308 -3.53 35.98 -11.79
CA LYS A 308 -2.68 37.02 -12.40
C LYS A 308 -1.42 36.44 -13.05
N ARG A 309 -0.76 35.48 -12.41
CA ARG A 309 0.53 34.96 -12.88
C ARG A 309 0.41 33.91 -13.97
N VAL A 310 -0.61 33.06 -13.93
CA VAL A 310 -0.74 31.92 -14.86
C VAL A 310 -0.75 32.37 -16.32
N ARG A 311 -1.34 33.55 -16.60
CA ARG A 311 -1.38 34.16 -17.94
C ARG A 311 -0.01 34.55 -18.51
N ASN A 312 1.00 34.65 -17.65
CA ASN A 312 2.36 35.10 -17.99
C ASN A 312 3.39 33.96 -17.92
N CYS A 313 2.98 32.74 -17.56
CA CYS A 313 3.88 31.59 -17.57
C CYS A 313 4.19 31.21 -19.03
N THR A 314 5.47 31.29 -19.42
CA THR A 314 5.93 31.01 -20.79
C THR A 314 6.66 29.69 -20.93
N SER A 315 7.07 29.08 -19.81
CA SER A 315 7.69 27.76 -19.78
C SER A 315 6.87 26.79 -18.94
N LEU A 316 6.98 25.49 -19.25
CA LEU A 316 6.34 24.42 -18.48
C LEU A 316 6.76 24.47 -17.01
N ASP A 317 8.04 24.69 -16.74
CA ASP A 317 8.56 24.74 -15.37
C ASP A 317 7.97 25.91 -14.59
N SER A 318 7.89 27.10 -15.20
CA SER A 318 7.26 28.26 -14.55
C SER A 318 5.76 28.07 -14.26
N LEU A 319 5.08 27.27 -15.08
CA LEU A 319 3.67 26.92 -14.87
C LEU A 319 3.52 25.90 -13.73
N LEU A 320 4.33 24.84 -13.75
CA LEU A 320 4.29 23.80 -12.73
C LEU A 320 4.70 24.35 -11.36
N ASP A 321 5.73 25.20 -11.30
CA ASP A 321 6.12 25.89 -10.06
C ASP A 321 4.98 26.77 -9.55
N LEU A 322 4.30 27.53 -10.41
CA LEU A 322 3.16 28.34 -9.98
C LEU A 322 2.00 27.48 -9.41
N ILE A 323 1.69 26.35 -10.04
CA ILE A 323 0.66 25.41 -9.55
C ILE A 323 1.08 24.84 -8.19
N GLY A 324 2.34 24.44 -8.06
CA GLY A 324 2.93 23.93 -6.83
C GLY A 324 2.92 24.94 -5.69
N GLU A 325 3.45 26.15 -5.93
CA GLU A 325 3.44 27.29 -4.99
C GLU A 325 2.02 27.62 -4.53
N THR A 326 1.05 27.62 -5.46
CA THR A 326 -0.35 27.89 -5.13
C THR A 326 -0.94 26.81 -4.23
N THR A 327 -0.64 25.55 -4.51
CA THR A 327 -1.08 24.40 -3.71
C THR A 327 -0.47 24.45 -2.32
N GLU A 328 0.84 24.74 -2.20
CA GLU A 328 1.51 24.94 -0.91
C GLU A 328 0.90 26.07 -0.10
N PHE A 329 0.67 27.24 -0.70
CA PHE A 329 0.03 28.34 0.04
C PHE A 329 -1.32 27.91 0.64
N PHE A 330 -2.14 27.17 -0.11
CA PHE A 330 -3.41 26.67 0.42
C PHE A 330 -3.22 25.65 1.55
N GLU A 331 -2.29 24.70 1.43
CA GLU A 331 -2.01 23.72 2.48
C GLU A 331 -1.49 24.38 3.77
N ARG A 332 -0.62 25.40 3.65
CA ARG A 332 -0.10 26.15 4.81
C ARG A 332 -1.13 27.08 5.46
N ILE A 333 -2.02 27.70 4.68
CA ILE A 333 -3.17 28.44 5.24
C ILE A 333 -4.09 27.47 6.01
N HIS A 334 -4.18 26.23 5.54
CA HIS A 334 -4.96 25.14 6.11
C HIS A 334 -6.41 25.59 6.39
N PRO A 335 -7.14 26.07 5.37
CA PRO A 335 -8.39 26.82 5.56
C PRO A 335 -9.56 25.97 6.06
N PHE A 336 -9.52 24.66 5.89
CA PHE A 336 -10.58 23.75 6.32
C PHE A 336 -10.20 23.01 7.61
N GLY A 337 -11.20 22.56 8.37
CA GLY A 337 -10.96 21.76 9.57
C GLY A 337 -10.37 20.39 9.28
N ASP A 338 -10.62 19.86 8.08
CA ASP A 338 -10.12 18.59 7.56
C ASP A 338 -10.24 18.59 6.02
N GLY A 339 -9.63 17.63 5.33
CA GLY A 339 -9.78 17.43 3.90
C GLY A 339 -8.92 18.34 3.02
N ASN A 340 -8.04 19.18 3.60
CA ASN A 340 -7.19 20.12 2.86
C ASN A 340 -6.40 19.42 1.74
N GLY A 341 -5.63 18.37 2.05
CA GLY A 341 -4.89 17.57 1.07
C GLY A 341 -5.75 17.02 -0.07
N ARG A 342 -6.96 16.54 0.23
CA ARG A 342 -7.90 16.04 -0.80
C ARG A 342 -8.40 17.16 -1.70
N VAL A 343 -8.66 18.34 -1.15
CA VAL A 343 -9.11 19.51 -1.92
C VAL A 343 -7.99 20.06 -2.78
N PHE A 344 -6.83 20.39 -2.21
CA PHE A 344 -5.82 21.15 -2.92
C PHE A 344 -4.90 20.25 -3.75
N VAL A 345 -4.40 19.16 -3.19
CA VAL A 345 -3.46 18.26 -3.88
C VAL A 345 -4.18 17.30 -4.82
N ASN A 346 -5.22 16.61 -4.36
CA ASN A 346 -5.83 15.54 -5.16
C ASN A 346 -6.86 16.06 -6.18
N ALA A 347 -7.63 17.10 -5.85
CA ALA A 347 -8.67 17.63 -6.74
C ALA A 347 -8.22 18.89 -7.50
N LEU A 348 -7.90 19.97 -6.79
CA LEU A 348 -7.65 21.28 -7.40
C LEU A 348 -6.41 21.29 -8.27
N GLN A 349 -5.26 20.82 -7.76
CA GLN A 349 -4.02 20.74 -8.52
C GLN A 349 -4.21 19.95 -9.83
N ASN A 350 -4.92 18.82 -9.77
CA ASN A 350 -5.19 18.01 -10.96
C ASN A 350 -6.12 18.73 -11.96
N ARG A 351 -7.11 19.50 -11.48
CA ARG A 351 -7.87 20.41 -12.34
C ARG A 351 -6.94 21.41 -13.02
N LEU A 352 -6.07 22.09 -12.26
CA LEU A 352 -5.17 23.11 -12.80
C LEU A 352 -4.19 22.53 -13.84
N LEU A 353 -3.68 21.32 -13.63
CA LEU A 353 -2.86 20.60 -14.62
C LEU A 353 -3.64 20.34 -15.91
N LEU A 354 -4.83 19.74 -15.80
CA LEU A 354 -5.68 19.42 -16.96
C LEU A 354 -6.12 20.67 -17.73
N GLN A 355 -6.48 21.73 -17.02
CA GLN A 355 -6.86 23.02 -17.58
C GLN A 355 -5.71 23.66 -18.39
N ASN A 356 -4.47 23.37 -18.03
CA ASN A 356 -3.29 23.82 -18.77
C ASN A 356 -2.72 22.75 -19.72
N GLY A 357 -3.54 21.75 -20.08
CA GLY A 357 -3.18 20.81 -21.15
C GLY A 357 -2.28 19.65 -20.73
N LEU A 358 -2.08 19.43 -19.42
CA LEU A 358 -1.21 18.40 -18.86
C LEU A 358 -2.03 17.22 -18.30
N PRO A 359 -1.48 16.00 -18.25
CA PRO A 359 -2.07 14.92 -17.46
C PRO A 359 -2.12 15.30 -15.96
N PRO A 360 -3.03 14.68 -15.17
CA PRO A 360 -3.00 14.83 -13.72
C PRO A 360 -1.76 14.16 -13.11
N ALA A 361 -1.48 14.45 -11.84
CA ALA A 361 -0.30 13.96 -11.13
C ALA A 361 -0.65 12.82 -10.16
N THR A 362 -0.13 11.62 -10.42
CA THR A 362 -0.20 10.46 -9.51
C THR A 362 1.02 10.47 -8.60
N LEU A 363 0.85 10.95 -7.36
CA LEU A 363 1.96 11.26 -6.44
C LEU A 363 2.35 10.08 -5.53
N PHE A 364 3.66 9.94 -5.28
CA PHE A 364 4.16 8.99 -4.29
C PHE A 364 3.88 9.44 -2.85
N GLN A 365 4.20 10.70 -2.58
CA GLN A 365 3.98 11.38 -1.30
C GLN A 365 3.29 12.71 -1.61
N PRO A 366 1.97 12.82 -1.43
CA PRO A 366 1.26 14.09 -1.65
C PRO A 366 1.46 15.08 -0.48
N ASN A 367 1.83 14.60 0.71
CA ASN A 367 2.05 15.44 1.90
C ASN A 367 3.44 16.10 1.91
N LEU A 368 3.82 16.75 0.81
CA LEU A 368 5.08 17.49 0.66
C LEU A 368 4.88 19.01 0.74
N TYR A 369 3.66 19.49 0.59
CA TYR A 369 3.38 20.92 0.41
C TYR A 369 3.54 21.77 1.69
N ASP A 370 3.93 21.19 2.82
CA ASP A 370 4.18 21.92 4.06
C ASP A 370 5.60 22.51 4.10
N VAL A 371 6.64 21.69 3.89
CA VAL A 371 8.05 22.09 4.13
C VAL A 371 9.00 21.45 3.11
N TYR A 372 8.52 21.23 1.91
CA TYR A 372 9.30 20.69 0.79
C TYR A 372 9.44 21.75 -0.31
N ASP A 373 10.49 21.63 -1.13
CA ASP A 373 10.74 22.49 -2.30
C ASP A 373 10.59 21.67 -3.61
N HIS A 374 10.90 22.26 -4.76
CA HIS A 374 10.97 21.59 -6.06
C HIS A 374 9.62 21.12 -6.60
N TYR A 375 8.57 21.92 -6.42
CA TYR A 375 7.22 21.53 -6.84
C TYR A 375 7.14 21.16 -8.32
N ALA A 376 7.79 21.88 -9.25
CA ALA A 376 7.83 21.45 -10.64
C ALA A 376 8.42 20.04 -10.81
N ALA A 377 9.48 19.70 -10.09
CA ALA A 377 10.09 18.38 -10.17
C ALA A 377 9.16 17.28 -9.62
N VAL A 378 8.45 17.56 -8.53
CA VAL A 378 7.44 16.68 -7.94
C VAL A 378 6.26 16.45 -8.90
N LEU A 379 5.73 17.53 -9.46
CA LEU A 379 4.62 17.47 -10.42
C LEU A 379 5.04 16.75 -11.71
N LYS A 380 6.23 17.01 -12.25
CA LYS A 380 6.78 16.26 -13.40
C LYS A 380 6.81 14.76 -13.13
N ARG A 381 7.27 14.34 -11.95
CA ARG A 381 7.23 12.91 -11.56
C ARG A 381 5.80 12.39 -11.51
N GLY A 382 4.91 13.10 -10.83
CA GLY A 382 3.50 12.69 -10.72
C GLY A 382 2.83 12.52 -12.09
N ILE A 383 3.14 13.42 -13.02
CA ILE A 383 2.67 13.36 -14.40
C ILE A 383 3.28 12.14 -15.14
N LEU A 384 4.59 11.88 -14.98
CA LEU A 384 5.23 10.68 -15.55
C LEU A 384 4.60 9.39 -15.04
N ASN A 385 4.27 9.33 -13.75
CA ASN A 385 3.58 8.18 -13.16
C ASN A 385 2.20 7.97 -13.79
N THR A 386 1.43 9.04 -13.97
CA THR A 386 0.15 8.99 -14.70
C THR A 386 0.32 8.51 -16.14
N VAL A 387 1.35 8.98 -16.85
CA VAL A 387 1.64 8.52 -18.22
C VAL A 387 2.08 7.06 -18.25
N ALA A 388 2.80 6.57 -17.24
CA ALA A 388 3.11 5.15 -17.10
C ALA A 388 1.82 4.33 -16.97
N ILE A 389 0.88 4.77 -16.14
CA ILE A 389 -0.45 4.15 -15.99
C ILE A 389 -1.24 4.18 -17.32
N TYR A 390 -1.23 5.30 -18.06
CA TYR A 390 -1.87 5.39 -19.38
C TYR A 390 -1.36 4.34 -20.37
N ASN A 391 -0.09 3.99 -20.26
CA ASN A 391 0.57 2.98 -21.10
C ASN A 391 0.48 1.57 -20.51
N GLY A 392 -0.37 1.37 -19.49
CA GLY A 392 -0.60 0.08 -18.85
C GLY A 392 0.56 -0.40 -17.96
N LYS A 393 1.54 0.45 -17.66
CA LYS A 393 2.67 0.10 -16.79
C LYS A 393 2.27 0.21 -15.33
N ASP A 394 2.95 -0.57 -14.50
CA ASP A 394 2.87 -0.45 -13.05
C ASP A 394 3.86 0.60 -12.54
N ILE A 395 3.50 1.20 -11.39
CA ILE A 395 4.29 2.25 -10.74
C ILE A 395 4.58 1.85 -9.30
N PHE A 396 5.69 2.33 -8.76
CA PHE A 396 6.13 2.09 -7.37
C PHE A 396 6.23 0.60 -6.98
N GLY A 397 6.43 -0.28 -7.96
CA GLY A 397 6.46 -1.73 -7.76
C GLY A 397 5.11 -2.35 -7.40
N TYR A 398 4.00 -1.63 -7.56
CA TYR A 398 2.66 -2.15 -7.28
C TYR A 398 2.07 -2.77 -8.54
N TYR A 399 2.00 -4.10 -8.55
CA TYR A 399 1.57 -4.90 -9.70
C TYR A 399 0.07 -5.18 -9.63
N LEU A 400 -0.74 -4.48 -10.41
CA LEU A 400 -2.20 -4.54 -10.28
C LEU A 400 -2.74 -5.97 -10.36
N HIS A 401 -2.21 -6.79 -11.28
CA HIS A 401 -2.65 -8.18 -11.47
C HIS A 401 -2.33 -9.10 -10.28
N LYS A 402 -1.35 -8.72 -9.45
CA LYS A 402 -0.94 -9.49 -8.27
C LYS A 402 -1.62 -9.01 -6.99
N GLU A 403 -1.79 -7.70 -6.86
CA GLU A 403 -2.17 -7.06 -5.61
C GLU A 403 -3.69 -6.93 -5.43
N ASN A 404 -4.46 -6.86 -6.52
CA ASN A 404 -5.92 -6.75 -6.46
C ASN A 404 -6.61 -7.91 -7.16
N ASN A 405 -7.45 -8.64 -6.43
CA ASN A 405 -8.29 -9.69 -6.99
C ASN A 405 -9.48 -9.10 -7.79
N LEU A 406 -10.25 -9.98 -8.46
CA LEU A 406 -11.37 -9.55 -9.30
C LEU A 406 -12.49 -8.85 -8.50
N GLU A 407 -12.78 -9.31 -7.29
CA GLU A 407 -13.83 -8.76 -6.42
C GLU A 407 -13.47 -7.34 -5.96
N GLU A 408 -12.21 -7.14 -5.57
CA GLU A 408 -11.64 -5.84 -5.21
C GLU A 408 -11.70 -4.85 -6.38
N GLN A 409 -11.51 -5.34 -7.61
CA GLN A 409 -11.65 -4.50 -8.80
C GLN A 409 -13.12 -4.20 -9.12
N GLN A 410 -14.04 -5.13 -8.84
CA GLN A 410 -15.47 -5.01 -9.13
C GLN A 410 -16.10 -3.76 -8.50
N LEU A 411 -15.65 -3.37 -7.30
CA LEU A 411 -16.06 -2.14 -6.64
C LEU A 411 -15.93 -0.92 -7.57
N PHE A 412 -14.77 -0.75 -8.22
CA PHE A 412 -14.55 0.34 -9.17
C PHE A 412 -15.26 0.11 -10.51
N LEU A 413 -15.58 -1.14 -10.84
CA LEU A 413 -16.34 -1.46 -12.05
C LEU A 413 -17.78 -0.95 -11.98
N GLU A 414 -18.36 -0.95 -10.78
CA GLU A 414 -19.75 -0.61 -10.51
C GLU A 414 -19.98 0.85 -10.10
N MET A 415 -18.92 1.61 -9.79
CA MET A 415 -19.03 3.03 -9.42
C MET A 415 -19.48 3.92 -10.60
N ASP A 416 -20.64 4.55 -10.45
CA ASP A 416 -21.23 5.46 -11.44
C ASP A 416 -20.36 6.68 -11.71
N GLU A 417 -19.62 7.16 -10.71
CA GLU A 417 -18.68 8.28 -10.79
C GLU A 417 -17.57 8.01 -11.82
N LEU A 418 -17.27 6.73 -12.08
CA LEU A 418 -16.18 6.28 -12.93
C LEU A 418 -16.61 5.90 -14.36
N LYS A 419 -17.89 6.08 -14.70
CA LYS A 419 -18.46 5.64 -16.00
C LYS A 419 -17.80 6.22 -17.25
N LYS A 420 -17.09 7.36 -17.12
CA LYS A 420 -16.37 7.99 -18.23
C LYS A 420 -15.04 7.31 -18.55
N PHE A 421 -14.51 6.50 -17.61
CA PHE A 421 -13.20 5.87 -17.71
C PHE A 421 -13.32 4.43 -18.22
N LYS A 422 -12.28 3.94 -18.89
CA LYS A 422 -12.21 2.56 -19.39
C LYS A 422 -11.62 1.62 -18.35
N VAL A 423 -12.00 0.35 -18.40
CA VAL A 423 -11.37 -0.70 -17.58
C VAL A 423 -10.07 -1.14 -18.23
N GLN A 424 -9.03 -1.37 -17.42
CA GLN A 424 -7.86 -2.14 -17.83
C GLN A 424 -7.98 -3.56 -17.27
N THR A 425 -8.05 -4.55 -18.15
CA THR A 425 -8.03 -5.96 -17.76
C THR A 425 -6.70 -6.58 -18.14
N VAL A 426 -6.09 -7.32 -17.22
CA VAL A 426 -4.94 -8.18 -17.51
C VAL A 426 -5.42 -9.62 -17.43
N THR A 427 -5.35 -10.34 -18.53
CA THR A 427 -5.66 -11.78 -18.59
C THR A 427 -4.36 -12.53 -18.78
N ASN A 428 -4.03 -13.46 -17.88
CA ASN A 428 -2.86 -14.31 -18.04
C ASN A 428 -3.10 -15.28 -19.22
N PRO A 429 -2.35 -15.14 -20.34
CA PRO A 429 -2.61 -15.91 -21.55
C PRO A 429 -2.25 -17.39 -21.39
N LEU A 430 -1.41 -17.74 -20.41
CA LEU A 430 -0.94 -19.11 -20.16
C LEU A 430 -2.06 -20.03 -19.66
N PHE A 431 -3.13 -19.50 -19.05
CA PHE A 431 -4.28 -20.33 -18.63
C PHE A 431 -4.97 -21.04 -19.79
N SER A 432 -4.95 -20.47 -21.00
CA SER A 432 -5.51 -21.12 -22.19
C SER A 432 -4.76 -22.41 -22.55
N LEU A 433 -3.47 -22.50 -22.23
CA LEU A 433 -2.64 -23.67 -22.50
C LEU A 433 -3.01 -24.86 -21.60
N LEU A 434 -3.55 -24.60 -20.41
CA LEU A 434 -4.01 -25.65 -19.49
C LEU A 434 -5.20 -26.45 -20.04
N THR A 435 -5.90 -25.94 -21.05
CA THR A 435 -6.99 -26.68 -21.72
C THR A 435 -6.49 -27.82 -22.61
N ASN A 436 -5.20 -27.83 -22.98
CA ASN A 436 -4.58 -28.87 -23.79
C ASN A 436 -3.14 -29.14 -23.34
N LEU A 437 -3.00 -29.89 -22.25
CA LEU A 437 -1.71 -30.19 -21.61
C LEU A 437 -0.67 -30.81 -22.57
N HIS A 438 -1.11 -31.62 -23.53
CA HIS A 438 -0.21 -32.27 -24.51
C HIS A 438 0.44 -31.28 -25.49
N ALA A 439 -0.07 -30.06 -25.60
CA ALA A 439 0.49 -29.02 -26.46
C ALA A 439 1.50 -28.11 -25.73
N ILE A 440 1.64 -28.22 -24.40
CA ILE A 440 2.50 -27.34 -23.61
C ILE A 440 3.97 -27.69 -23.86
N ASN A 441 4.68 -26.75 -24.46
CA ASN A 441 6.13 -26.78 -24.66
C ASN A 441 6.71 -25.36 -24.60
N MET A 442 8.03 -25.23 -24.46
CA MET A 442 8.70 -23.92 -24.35
C MET A 442 8.31 -22.91 -25.43
N ASN A 443 8.10 -23.33 -26.69
CA ASN A 443 7.74 -22.41 -27.77
C ASN A 443 6.34 -21.85 -27.56
N SER A 444 5.36 -22.71 -27.23
CA SER A 444 3.98 -22.28 -26.97
C SER A 444 3.88 -21.32 -25.77
N ILE A 445 4.64 -21.58 -24.70
CA ILE A 445 4.69 -20.71 -23.51
C ILE A 445 5.33 -19.36 -23.90
N SER A 446 6.45 -19.39 -24.61
CA SER A 446 7.16 -18.17 -25.03
C SER A 446 6.31 -17.31 -25.97
N GLU A 447 5.58 -17.94 -26.91
CA GLU A 447 4.66 -17.25 -27.83
C GLU A 447 3.51 -16.59 -27.07
N ALA A 448 2.89 -17.30 -26.12
CA ALA A 448 1.84 -16.74 -25.28
C ALA A 448 2.32 -15.54 -24.44
N LEU A 449 3.58 -15.53 -24.03
CA LEU A 449 4.19 -14.44 -23.26
C LEU A 449 4.59 -13.21 -24.09
N LEU A 450 4.46 -13.22 -25.42
CA LEU A 450 4.76 -12.06 -26.28
C LEU A 450 3.77 -10.88 -26.13
N PHE A 451 2.70 -11.04 -25.33
CA PHE A 451 1.74 -9.97 -25.08
C PHE A 451 2.32 -8.78 -24.29
N THR A 452 3.46 -9.00 -23.61
CA THR A 452 4.16 -7.97 -22.83
C THR A 452 5.67 -8.08 -23.03
N GLU A 453 6.39 -6.97 -22.86
CA GLU A 453 7.86 -6.96 -22.77
C GLU A 453 8.37 -6.95 -21.32
N ASP A 454 7.46 -6.76 -20.35
CA ASP A 454 7.81 -6.73 -18.95
C ASP A 454 8.12 -8.14 -18.44
N VAL A 455 9.39 -8.39 -18.13
CA VAL A 455 9.86 -9.69 -17.62
C VAL A 455 9.19 -10.06 -16.30
N LEU A 456 8.87 -9.10 -15.43
CA LEU A 456 8.24 -9.39 -14.14
C LEU A 456 6.82 -9.89 -14.33
N ILE A 457 6.06 -9.30 -15.26
CA ILE A 457 4.72 -9.80 -15.64
C ILE A 457 4.83 -11.21 -16.22
N LYS A 458 5.82 -11.48 -17.09
CA LYS A 458 6.02 -12.82 -17.65
C LYS A 458 6.29 -13.86 -16.55
N LEU A 459 7.16 -13.54 -15.60
CA LEU A 459 7.47 -14.40 -14.46
C LEU A 459 6.24 -14.62 -13.57
N ASP A 460 5.46 -13.56 -13.30
CA ASP A 460 4.22 -13.66 -12.52
C ASP A 460 3.19 -14.56 -13.22
N CYS A 461 3.02 -14.44 -14.55
CA CYS A 461 2.11 -15.31 -15.30
C CYS A 461 2.50 -16.80 -15.20
N ILE A 462 3.79 -17.11 -15.25
CA ILE A 462 4.29 -18.48 -15.08
C ILE A 462 4.02 -18.96 -13.65
N THR A 463 4.41 -18.16 -12.66
CA THR A 463 4.22 -18.49 -11.24
C THR A 463 2.75 -18.72 -10.91
N GLU A 464 1.85 -17.91 -11.46
CA GLU A 464 0.40 -18.06 -11.28
C GLU A 464 -0.09 -19.40 -11.86
N VAL A 465 0.30 -19.75 -13.08
CA VAL A 465 -0.08 -21.05 -13.68
C VAL A 465 0.45 -22.22 -12.86
N LEU A 466 1.70 -22.16 -12.39
CA LEU A 466 2.29 -23.22 -11.57
C LEU A 466 1.49 -23.50 -10.28
N LYS A 467 0.83 -22.49 -9.69
CA LYS A 467 -0.05 -22.67 -8.51
C LYS A 467 -1.28 -23.56 -8.79
N HIS A 468 -1.65 -23.72 -10.06
CA HIS A 468 -2.80 -24.52 -10.48
C HIS A 468 -2.40 -25.89 -11.05
N MET A 469 -1.12 -26.26 -10.95
CA MET A 469 -0.63 -27.54 -11.48
C MET A 469 -0.41 -28.56 -10.37
N SER A 470 -0.59 -29.83 -10.72
CA SER A 470 -0.32 -31.00 -9.87
C SER A 470 0.91 -31.76 -10.35
N TYR A 471 1.49 -32.59 -9.49
CA TYR A 471 2.69 -33.37 -9.85
C TYR A 471 2.49 -34.29 -11.06
N SER A 472 1.28 -34.79 -11.28
CA SER A 472 0.89 -35.55 -12.48
C SER A 472 1.15 -34.81 -13.81
N GLN A 473 1.39 -33.49 -13.77
CA GLN A 473 1.71 -32.63 -14.91
C GLN A 473 3.21 -32.27 -14.99
N LYS A 474 4.09 -33.11 -14.42
CA LYS A 474 5.54 -32.88 -14.31
C LYS A 474 6.21 -32.41 -15.60
N GLU A 475 5.90 -33.02 -16.74
CA GLU A 475 6.49 -32.62 -18.02
C GLU A 475 6.16 -31.16 -18.38
N SER A 476 4.92 -30.73 -18.15
CA SER A 476 4.50 -29.35 -18.39
C SER A 476 5.13 -28.38 -17.38
N ILE A 477 5.23 -28.79 -16.10
CA ILE A 477 5.90 -28.02 -15.05
C ILE A 477 7.38 -27.79 -15.41
N ASP A 478 8.07 -28.81 -15.92
CA ASP A 478 9.46 -28.71 -16.38
C ASP A 478 9.60 -27.70 -17.52
N GLU A 479 8.66 -27.66 -18.47
CA GLU A 479 8.66 -26.69 -19.56
C GLU A 479 8.46 -25.24 -19.05
N PHE A 480 7.54 -25.00 -18.12
CA PHE A 480 7.37 -23.70 -17.47
C PHE A 480 8.64 -23.27 -16.72
N ASN A 481 9.27 -24.18 -16.00
CA ASN A 481 10.51 -23.91 -15.26
C ASN A 481 11.67 -23.57 -16.19
N LYS A 482 11.81 -24.24 -17.34
CA LYS A 482 12.84 -23.90 -18.33
C LYS A 482 12.62 -22.48 -18.87
N VAL A 483 11.39 -22.12 -19.24
CA VAL A 483 11.08 -20.77 -19.73
C VAL A 483 11.31 -19.72 -18.64
N PHE A 484 10.90 -19.99 -17.40
CA PHE A 484 11.15 -19.09 -16.26
C PHE A 484 12.66 -18.82 -16.10
N ASN A 485 13.48 -19.88 -16.08
CA ASN A 485 14.93 -19.75 -15.94
C ASN A 485 15.56 -19.01 -17.13
N GLN A 486 15.08 -19.27 -18.35
CA GLN A 486 15.54 -18.57 -19.55
C GLN A 486 15.24 -17.07 -19.45
N LEU A 487 14.04 -16.68 -19.02
CA LEU A 487 13.68 -15.27 -18.82
C LEU A 487 14.60 -14.60 -17.80
N VAL A 488 14.85 -15.24 -16.65
CA VAL A 488 15.78 -14.71 -15.64
C VAL A 488 17.19 -14.51 -16.22
N GLN A 489 17.69 -15.47 -17.01
CA GLN A 489 19.02 -15.40 -17.62
C GLN A 489 19.16 -14.31 -18.70
N THR A 490 18.05 -13.80 -19.25
CA THR A 490 18.10 -12.68 -20.22
C THR A 490 18.30 -11.32 -19.56
N VAL A 491 18.14 -11.22 -18.24
CA VAL A 491 18.27 -9.96 -17.52
C VAL A 491 19.73 -9.74 -17.15
N ASN A 492 20.26 -8.56 -17.48
CA ASN A 492 21.63 -8.19 -17.14
C ASN A 492 21.80 -8.06 -15.62
N LEU A 493 22.99 -8.38 -15.14
CA LEU A 493 23.37 -8.10 -13.77
C LEU A 493 23.71 -6.60 -13.61
N PRO A 494 23.41 -5.98 -12.46
CA PRO A 494 23.78 -4.60 -12.17
C PRO A 494 25.31 -4.42 -12.15
N SER A 495 25.77 -3.27 -12.65
CA SER A 495 27.17 -2.83 -12.61
C SER A 495 27.54 -2.14 -11.31
N TYR A 496 26.54 -1.65 -10.55
CA TYR A 496 26.70 -0.84 -9.34
C TYR A 496 27.44 0.49 -9.58
N ASP A 497 27.27 1.08 -10.77
CA ASP A 497 27.89 2.36 -11.16
C ASP A 497 27.12 3.60 -10.69
N SER A 498 26.00 3.41 -9.99
CA SER A 498 25.13 4.48 -9.46
C SER A 498 24.46 5.35 -10.53
N SER A 499 24.39 4.88 -11.78
CA SER A 499 23.54 5.51 -12.80
C SER A 499 22.06 5.17 -12.60
N ASN A 500 21.16 6.01 -13.09
CA ASN A 500 19.70 5.75 -13.02
C ASN A 500 19.32 4.41 -13.69
N ALA A 501 20.00 4.06 -14.79
CA ALA A 501 19.79 2.79 -15.49
C ALA A 501 20.25 1.59 -14.65
N ASP A 502 21.37 1.72 -13.96
CA ASP A 502 21.87 0.69 -13.05
C ASP A 502 20.97 0.53 -11.81
N PHE A 503 20.49 1.61 -11.19
CA PHE A 503 19.51 1.52 -10.10
C PHE A 503 18.22 0.82 -10.52
N ALA A 504 17.69 1.12 -11.70
CA ALA A 504 16.53 0.42 -12.25
C ALA A 504 16.82 -1.08 -12.45
N LEU A 505 18.05 -1.42 -12.87
CA LEU A 505 18.49 -2.80 -13.04
C LEU A 505 18.69 -3.54 -11.70
N GLN A 506 19.17 -2.84 -10.67
CA GLN A 506 19.28 -3.35 -9.29
C GLN A 506 17.88 -3.68 -8.74
N GLU A 507 16.92 -2.74 -8.84
CA GLU A 507 15.53 -2.98 -8.42
C GLU A 507 14.92 -4.16 -9.19
N LEU A 508 15.10 -4.22 -10.51
CA LEU A 508 14.61 -5.32 -11.32
C LEU A 508 15.16 -6.68 -10.85
N ASN A 509 16.47 -6.79 -10.62
CA ASN A 509 17.09 -8.03 -10.13
C ASN A 509 16.57 -8.43 -8.74
N LEU A 510 16.36 -7.48 -7.83
CA LEU A 510 15.76 -7.75 -6.52
C LEU A 510 14.32 -8.29 -6.65
N GLN A 511 13.52 -7.71 -7.54
CA GLN A 511 12.15 -8.14 -7.80
C GLN A 511 12.07 -9.50 -8.50
N ILE A 512 13.07 -9.85 -9.32
CA ILE A 512 13.25 -11.20 -9.88
C ILE A 512 13.59 -12.20 -8.78
N GLY A 513 14.54 -11.87 -7.89
CA GLY A 513 14.91 -12.73 -6.76
C GLY A 513 13.71 -13.09 -5.88
N LYS A 514 12.82 -12.12 -5.60
CA LYS A 514 11.56 -12.37 -4.87
C LYS A 514 10.68 -13.42 -5.57
N ARG A 515 10.58 -13.36 -6.90
CA ARG A 515 9.78 -14.30 -7.71
C ARG A 515 10.43 -15.67 -7.82
N GLN A 516 11.76 -15.75 -7.84
CA GLN A 516 12.48 -17.02 -7.77
C GLN A 516 12.17 -17.76 -6.48
N ILE A 517 12.22 -17.07 -5.33
CA ILE A 517 11.86 -17.62 -4.02
C ILE A 517 10.40 -18.10 -4.00
N GLU A 518 9.46 -17.29 -4.51
CA GLU A 518 8.04 -17.68 -4.60
C GLU A 518 7.84 -18.95 -5.44
N ARG A 519 8.46 -19.00 -6.63
CA ARG A 519 8.43 -20.17 -7.50
C ARG A 519 9.04 -21.41 -6.82
N GLU A 520 10.18 -21.27 -6.15
CA GLU A 520 10.82 -22.37 -5.42
C GLU A 520 9.92 -22.92 -4.31
N SER A 521 9.22 -22.05 -3.57
CA SER A 521 8.23 -22.46 -2.58
C SER A 521 7.09 -23.25 -3.22
N ILE A 522 6.57 -22.81 -4.37
CA ILE A 522 5.50 -23.53 -5.09
C ILE A 522 5.99 -24.90 -5.55
N MET A 523 7.20 -24.98 -6.10
CA MET A 523 7.79 -26.24 -6.53
C MET A 523 7.95 -27.23 -5.38
N GLN A 524 8.37 -26.76 -4.20
CA GLN A 524 8.44 -27.59 -2.99
C GLN A 524 7.05 -28.12 -2.58
N SER A 525 6.02 -27.27 -2.61
CA SER A 525 4.65 -27.70 -2.31
C SER A 525 4.12 -28.74 -3.30
N ILE A 526 4.41 -28.59 -4.60
CA ILE A 526 4.02 -29.58 -5.61
C ILE A 526 4.71 -30.93 -5.36
N MET A 527 5.97 -30.93 -4.93
CA MET A 527 6.72 -32.15 -4.61
C MET A 527 6.23 -32.84 -3.34
N GLN A 528 5.87 -32.07 -2.30
CA GLN A 528 5.37 -32.64 -1.03
C GLN A 528 4.04 -33.37 -1.19
N LEU A 529 3.15 -32.86 -2.05
CA LEU A 529 1.86 -33.50 -2.32
C LEU A 529 2.03 -34.88 -3.00
N ASP A 530 3.10 -35.07 -3.79
CA ASP A 530 3.41 -36.36 -4.42
C ASP A 530 3.85 -37.40 -3.37
N GLU A 531 4.68 -37.00 -2.41
CA GLU A 531 5.13 -37.88 -1.33
C GLU A 531 3.96 -38.36 -0.46
N GLU A 532 3.00 -37.47 -0.16
CA GLU A 532 1.78 -37.82 0.59
C GLU A 532 0.86 -38.78 -0.20
N GLU A 533 0.67 -38.56 -1.51
CA GLU A 533 -0.12 -39.45 -2.36
C GLU A 533 0.53 -40.84 -2.51
N GLU A 534 1.86 -40.93 -2.63
CA GLU A 534 2.58 -42.20 -2.66
C GLU A 534 2.48 -42.96 -1.32
N GLU A 535 2.57 -42.26 -0.18
CA GLU A 535 2.41 -42.88 1.15
C GLU A 535 0.99 -43.45 1.37
N ASP A 536 -0.05 -42.75 0.93
CA ASP A 536 -1.44 -43.21 1.02
C ASP A 536 -1.72 -44.44 0.12
N ILE A 537 -1.11 -44.51 -1.07
CA ILE A 537 -1.18 -45.70 -1.95
C ILE A 537 -0.48 -46.90 -1.29
N VAL A 538 0.70 -46.69 -0.70
CA VAL A 538 1.45 -47.77 -0.03
C VAL A 538 0.75 -48.27 1.24
N MET A 539 0.01 -47.40 1.94
CA MET A 539 -0.81 -47.76 3.10
C MET A 539 -2.06 -48.54 2.69
N THR A 540 -2.74 -48.16 1.61
CA THR A 540 -3.94 -48.85 1.11
C THR A 540 -3.63 -50.22 0.47
N GLU A 541 -2.48 -50.40 -0.20
CA GLU A 541 -2.09 -51.70 -0.75
C GLU A 541 -1.64 -52.73 0.31
N LYS A 542 -1.27 -52.29 1.52
CA LYS A 542 -0.88 -53.21 2.61
C LYS A 542 -2.05 -53.82 3.38
N ASP A 543 -3.26 -53.28 3.23
CA ASP A 543 -4.46 -53.76 3.93
C ASP A 543 -5.36 -54.71 3.11
N GLU A 544 -5.02 -55.03 1.85
CA GLU A 544 -5.75 -56.03 1.05
C GLU A 544 -5.26 -57.49 1.21
N LYS A 545 -5.16 -57.98 2.45
CA LYS A 545 -5.19 -59.44 2.71
C LYS A 545 -6.39 -59.80 3.59
N PRO A 546 -7.36 -60.60 3.09
CA PRO A 546 -8.52 -60.99 3.88
C PRO A 546 -8.10 -62.02 4.92
N GLN A 547 -7.76 -61.57 6.13
CA GLN A 547 -7.73 -62.45 7.30
C GLN A 547 -9.12 -62.53 7.92
N TYR A 548 -9.85 -63.59 7.59
CA TYR A 548 -10.97 -64.06 8.40
C TYR A 548 -10.44 -64.46 9.78
N LYS A 549 -10.64 -63.59 10.78
CA LYS A 549 -10.59 -63.96 12.20
C LYS A 549 -11.84 -63.44 12.90
N ASN A 550 -12.64 -64.40 13.36
CA ASN A 550 -13.66 -64.21 14.37
C ASN A 550 -13.02 -63.56 15.61
N ASN A 551 -13.41 -62.33 15.92
CA ASN A 551 -13.22 -61.72 17.23
C ASN A 551 -14.51 -61.04 17.67
N SER A 552 -14.76 -61.18 18.96
CA SER A 552 -15.82 -60.59 19.79
C SER A 552 -15.91 -59.05 19.68
N PRO A 553 -17.06 -58.45 20.02
CA PRO A 553 -17.29 -57.02 19.84
C PRO A 553 -16.40 -56.21 20.77
N GLN A 554 -15.38 -55.55 20.20
CA GLN A 554 -14.67 -54.42 20.80
C GLN A 554 -15.26 -53.13 20.24
N GLU A 555 -15.37 -52.13 21.11
CA GLU A 555 -16.11 -50.89 20.96
C GLU A 555 -15.67 -50.05 19.76
N ALA A 556 -16.66 -49.53 19.03
CA ALA A 556 -16.55 -48.82 17.76
C ALA A 556 -16.12 -47.34 17.91
N GLU A 557 -15.09 -47.05 18.73
CA GLU A 557 -14.61 -45.68 18.93
C GLU A 557 -13.67 -45.10 17.85
N PRO A 558 -12.81 -45.86 17.13
CA PRO A 558 -11.82 -45.22 16.24
C PRO A 558 -12.43 -44.64 14.95
N VAL A 559 -13.53 -45.20 14.45
CA VAL A 559 -14.18 -44.74 13.20
C VAL A 559 -14.98 -43.45 13.40
N ILE A 560 -15.54 -43.26 14.60
CA ILE A 560 -16.35 -42.07 14.93
C ILE A 560 -15.46 -40.81 15.02
N ASN A 561 -14.26 -40.95 15.60
CA ASN A 561 -13.31 -39.84 15.72
C ASN A 561 -12.78 -39.37 14.36
N LEU A 562 -12.49 -40.29 13.42
CA LEU A 562 -12.04 -39.93 12.08
C LEU A 562 -13.12 -39.18 11.28
N GLY A 563 -14.39 -39.63 11.37
CA GLY A 563 -15.51 -38.95 10.72
C GLY A 563 -15.74 -37.53 11.25
N LYS A 564 -15.54 -37.33 12.56
CA LYS A 564 -15.64 -36.03 13.22
C LYS A 564 -14.56 -35.04 12.75
N GLU A 565 -13.31 -35.49 12.65
CA GLU A 565 -12.21 -34.64 12.18
C GLU A 565 -12.40 -34.20 10.73
N LEU A 566 -12.87 -35.11 9.88
CA LEU A 566 -13.18 -34.80 8.48
C LEU A 566 -14.34 -33.81 8.35
N LEU A 567 -15.39 -33.95 9.15
CA LEU A 567 -16.50 -32.98 9.18
C LEU A 567 -16.02 -31.59 9.63
N ILE A 568 -15.16 -31.51 10.67
CA ILE A 568 -14.59 -30.23 11.11
C ILE A 568 -13.74 -29.58 10.00
N LYS A 569 -12.95 -30.38 9.28
CA LYS A 569 -12.14 -29.91 8.15
C LYS A 569 -13.02 -29.29 7.06
N GLU A 570 -14.05 -30.00 6.60
CA GLU A 570 -14.94 -29.50 5.54
C GLU A 570 -15.77 -28.28 5.99
N LEU A 571 -16.18 -28.22 7.26
CA LEU A 571 -16.84 -27.02 7.81
C LEU A 571 -15.89 -25.81 7.84
N ARG A 572 -14.60 -26.00 8.13
CA ARG A 572 -13.59 -24.91 8.07
C ARG A 572 -13.35 -24.47 6.63
N GLU A 573 -13.23 -25.41 5.70
CA GLU A 573 -13.09 -25.11 4.27
C GLU A 573 -14.33 -24.36 3.74
N PHE A 574 -15.53 -24.76 4.18
CA PHE A 574 -16.76 -24.05 3.89
C PHE A 574 -16.77 -22.63 4.47
N ILE A 575 -16.33 -22.43 5.73
CA ILE A 575 -16.24 -21.09 6.32
C ILE A 575 -15.27 -20.22 5.52
N VAL A 576 -14.10 -20.77 5.15
CA VAL A 576 -13.11 -20.06 4.34
C VAL A 576 -13.67 -19.73 2.95
N SER A 577 -14.39 -20.66 2.32
CA SER A 577 -14.98 -20.43 1.00
C SER A 577 -16.09 -19.38 1.04
N GLN A 578 -16.90 -19.36 2.09
CA GLN A 578 -17.94 -18.34 2.30
C GLN A 578 -17.36 -16.98 2.74
N GLN A 579 -16.19 -16.97 3.39
CA GLN A 579 -15.44 -15.74 3.68
C GLN A 579 -14.71 -15.20 2.45
N SER A 580 -14.34 -16.07 1.50
CA SER A 580 -13.81 -15.64 0.20
C SER A 580 -14.89 -15.15 -0.77
N GLU A 581 -16.16 -15.53 -0.58
CA GLU A 581 -17.30 -15.03 -1.39
C GLU A 581 -17.97 -13.77 -0.78
N GLY A 582 -17.45 -13.27 0.36
CA GLY A 582 -18.02 -12.13 1.06
C GLY A 582 -16.97 -11.38 1.88
N LEU A 583 -16.47 -10.27 1.32
CA LEU A 583 -15.71 -9.26 2.07
C LEU A 583 -16.45 -8.91 3.37
N THR A 584 -15.69 -8.86 4.45
CA THR A 584 -16.03 -8.71 5.88
C THR A 584 -16.74 -7.41 6.29
N PHE A 585 -17.54 -6.80 5.41
CA PHE A 585 -18.25 -5.55 5.66
C PHE A 585 -19.62 -5.71 6.33
N PHE A 586 -20.13 -6.94 6.53
CA PHE A 586 -21.38 -7.23 7.24
C PHE A 586 -21.21 -8.37 8.26
N LYS A 587 -22.12 -8.46 9.24
CA LYS A 587 -22.24 -9.62 10.14
C LYS A 587 -22.10 -10.92 9.34
N PRO A 588 -21.35 -11.92 9.82
CA PRO A 588 -21.17 -13.17 9.10
C PRO A 588 -22.53 -13.72 8.68
N ALA A 589 -22.61 -14.19 7.43
CA ALA A 589 -23.84 -14.78 6.91
C ALA A 589 -24.32 -15.85 7.92
N PRO A 590 -25.64 -15.96 8.21
CA PRO A 590 -26.15 -16.88 9.23
C PRO A 590 -25.62 -18.32 9.09
N ILE A 591 -25.32 -18.75 7.88
CA ILE A 591 -24.77 -20.08 7.59
C ILE A 591 -23.32 -20.28 8.08
N VAL A 592 -22.50 -19.23 8.10
CA VAL A 592 -21.14 -19.25 8.65
C VAL A 592 -21.19 -19.34 10.17
N GLU A 593 -22.11 -18.60 10.80
CA GLU A 593 -22.35 -18.73 12.25
C GLU A 593 -22.80 -20.14 12.63
N ILE A 594 -23.68 -20.76 11.83
CA ILE A 594 -24.13 -22.13 12.03
C ILE A 594 -22.97 -23.14 11.89
N ALA A 595 -22.13 -23.00 10.86
CA ALA A 595 -20.95 -23.86 10.69
C ALA A 595 -19.97 -23.74 11.86
N LEU A 596 -19.75 -22.53 12.39
CA LEU A 596 -18.92 -22.29 13.57
C LEU A 596 -19.50 -22.95 14.83
N LYS A 597 -20.82 -22.84 15.05
CA LYS A 597 -21.50 -23.53 16.17
C LYS A 597 -21.35 -25.05 16.07
N MET A 598 -21.46 -25.61 14.86
CA MET A 598 -21.26 -27.04 14.64
C MET A 598 -19.83 -27.50 15.01
N ILE A 599 -18.81 -26.72 14.63
CA ILE A 599 -17.41 -27.01 15.02
C ILE A 599 -17.26 -26.97 16.54
N GLN A 600 -17.87 -26.00 17.22
CA GLN A 600 -17.83 -25.88 18.68
C GLN A 600 -18.49 -27.09 19.36
N LEU A 601 -19.70 -27.48 18.92
CA LEU A 601 -20.39 -28.66 19.44
C LEU A 601 -19.59 -29.94 19.20
N LEU A 602 -19.02 -30.12 18.00
CA LEU A 602 -18.15 -31.26 17.71
C LEU A 602 -16.94 -31.26 18.65
N ASN A 603 -16.34 -30.12 18.96
CA ASN A 603 -15.22 -30.04 19.92
C ASN A 603 -15.62 -30.26 21.40
N GLY A 604 -16.92 -30.38 21.70
CA GLY A 604 -17.42 -30.55 23.06
C GLY A 604 -17.62 -29.25 23.83
N ASP A 605 -17.65 -28.10 23.15
CA ASP A 605 -17.91 -26.80 23.78
C ASP A 605 -19.40 -26.64 24.11
N ASN A 606 -19.77 -26.96 25.36
CA ASN A 606 -21.14 -26.87 25.87
C ASN A 606 -21.48 -25.46 26.41
N THR A 607 -21.33 -24.41 25.59
CA THR A 607 -21.82 -23.06 25.95
C THR A 607 -23.27 -22.87 25.50
N GLU A 608 -24.09 -22.10 26.24
CA GLU A 608 -25.49 -21.82 25.85
C GLU A 608 -25.61 -21.25 24.42
N ASN A 609 -24.56 -20.56 23.95
CA ASN A 609 -24.49 -19.95 22.62
C ASN A 609 -24.11 -20.94 21.50
N ALA A 610 -23.61 -22.14 21.82
CA ALA A 610 -23.17 -23.13 20.84
C ALA A 610 -24.32 -24.05 20.35
N SER A 611 -25.51 -23.99 20.95
CA SER A 611 -26.64 -24.83 20.55
C SER A 611 -27.23 -24.43 19.18
N LEU A 612 -27.62 -25.44 18.40
CA LEU A 612 -28.39 -25.28 17.16
C LEU A 612 -29.88 -25.25 17.49
N ASN A 613 -30.58 -24.19 17.08
CA ASN A 613 -32.04 -24.11 17.21
C ASN A 613 -32.76 -24.66 15.95
N ASP A 614 -34.09 -24.80 16.00
CA ASP A 614 -34.89 -25.34 14.87
C ASP A 614 -34.64 -24.61 13.54
N LYS A 615 -34.41 -23.29 13.58
CA LYS A 615 -34.12 -22.46 12.41
C LYS A 615 -32.72 -22.71 11.86
N ASP A 616 -31.74 -22.94 12.74
CA ASP A 616 -30.38 -23.31 12.35
C ASP A 616 -30.39 -24.67 11.63
N ILE A 617 -31.16 -25.64 12.14
CA ILE A 617 -31.32 -26.98 11.54
C ILE A 617 -32.02 -26.91 10.18
N GLU A 618 -33.05 -26.07 10.03
CA GLU A 618 -33.73 -25.87 8.75
C GLU A 618 -32.79 -25.26 7.68
N LEU A 619 -31.98 -24.28 8.07
CA LEU A 619 -31.00 -23.65 7.19
C LEU A 619 -29.95 -24.64 6.69
N CYS A 620 -29.42 -25.50 7.58
CA CYS A 620 -28.49 -26.57 7.21
C CYS A 620 -28.99 -27.47 6.07
N ARG A 621 -30.31 -27.64 5.91
CA ARG A 621 -30.91 -28.55 4.91
C ARG A 621 -31.16 -27.90 3.55
N SER A 622 -31.01 -26.59 3.40
CA SER A 622 -31.51 -25.82 2.24
C SER A 622 -30.42 -25.15 1.39
N THR A 623 -29.15 -25.36 1.71
CA THR A 623 -28.01 -24.58 1.19
C THR A 623 -26.80 -25.45 0.85
N ALA A 624 -25.69 -24.87 0.37
CA ALA A 624 -24.43 -25.57 0.12
C ALA A 624 -23.90 -26.35 1.34
N LEU A 625 -24.12 -25.84 2.56
CA LEU A 625 -23.85 -26.57 3.80
C LEU A 625 -24.59 -27.92 3.85
N GLY A 626 -25.75 -28.03 3.22
CA GLY A 626 -26.56 -29.26 3.17
C GLY A 626 -25.90 -30.42 2.44
N GLU A 627 -24.99 -30.16 1.51
CA GLU A 627 -24.20 -31.23 0.87
C GLU A 627 -23.22 -31.86 1.86
N ILE A 628 -22.53 -31.02 2.65
CA ILE A 628 -21.65 -31.43 3.76
C ILE A 628 -22.48 -32.20 4.80
N ILE A 629 -23.64 -31.65 5.20
CA ILE A 629 -24.52 -32.31 6.18
C ILE A 629 -25.03 -33.67 5.69
N THR A 630 -25.37 -33.78 4.41
CA THR A 630 -25.84 -35.06 3.84
C THR A 630 -24.74 -36.11 3.88
N LYS A 631 -23.50 -35.71 3.54
CA LYS A 631 -22.30 -36.56 3.60
C LYS A 631 -22.01 -37.06 5.02
N TYR A 632 -22.27 -36.25 6.05
CA TYR A 632 -22.01 -36.59 7.45
C TYR A 632 -23.29 -36.73 8.31
N SER A 633 -24.40 -37.15 7.70
CA SER A 633 -25.73 -37.18 8.33
C SER A 633 -25.77 -37.94 9.67
N GLY A 634 -25.03 -39.05 9.79
CA GLY A 634 -24.95 -39.81 11.05
C GLY A 634 -24.33 -39.05 12.22
N LEU A 635 -23.33 -38.19 11.98
CA LEU A 635 -22.72 -37.33 13.01
C LEU A 635 -23.60 -36.11 13.29
N PHE A 636 -24.25 -35.58 12.25
CA PHE A 636 -25.18 -34.46 12.39
C PHE A 636 -26.41 -34.84 13.21
N ASP A 637 -26.98 -36.03 12.99
CA ASP A 637 -28.11 -36.52 13.79
C ASP A 637 -27.71 -36.74 15.25
N GLN A 638 -26.47 -37.17 15.53
CA GLN A 638 -25.94 -37.27 16.89
C GLN A 638 -25.82 -35.89 17.57
N LEU A 639 -25.31 -34.88 16.86
CA LEU A 639 -25.26 -33.50 17.34
C LEU A 639 -26.65 -32.96 17.71
N ILE A 640 -27.68 -33.29 16.92
CA ILE A 640 -29.06 -32.87 17.20
C ILE A 640 -29.63 -33.60 18.43
N VAL A 641 -29.37 -34.91 18.55
CA VAL A 641 -29.88 -35.73 19.66
C VAL A 641 -29.25 -35.33 21.01
N GLU A 642 -27.96 -34.96 21.03
CA GLU A 642 -27.30 -34.47 22.26
C GLU A 642 -27.83 -33.11 22.73
N VAL A 643 -28.30 -32.26 21.80
CA VAL A 643 -28.94 -30.98 22.12
C VAL A 643 -30.33 -31.16 22.76
N ASP A 644 -31.08 -32.19 22.37
CA ASP A 644 -32.45 -32.45 22.85
C ASP A 644 -32.51 -33.14 24.24
N ILE A 645 -31.38 -33.68 24.71
CA ILE A 645 -31.28 -34.43 25.98
C ILE A 645 -30.83 -33.54 27.16
N ASN A 646 -30.37 -32.30 26.92
CA ASN A 646 -29.89 -31.43 28.01
C ASN A 646 -31.07 -30.86 28.85
N PRO A 647 -31.28 -31.29 30.12
CA PRO A 647 -32.49 -30.96 30.89
C PRO A 647 -32.59 -29.50 31.32
N GLN A 648 -31.52 -28.70 31.18
CA GLN A 648 -31.53 -27.29 31.60
C GLN A 648 -32.30 -26.37 30.64
N VAL A 649 -32.60 -26.79 29.41
CA VAL A 649 -33.32 -25.97 28.42
C VAL A 649 -34.85 -26.14 28.50
N LYS A 650 -35.38 -27.12 29.25
CA LYS A 650 -36.83 -27.35 29.39
C LYS A 650 -37.56 -26.42 30.36
N ASN A 651 -36.88 -25.47 31.01
CA ASN A 651 -37.50 -24.56 31.99
C ASN A 651 -37.72 -23.12 31.49
N VAL A 652 -37.85 -22.89 30.18
CA VAL A 652 -38.37 -21.63 29.64
C VAL A 652 -39.35 -21.89 28.50
N ARG A 653 -40.46 -22.58 28.79
CA ARG A 653 -41.72 -22.51 28.03
C ARG A 653 -42.88 -22.88 28.95
N HIS A 654 -43.32 -21.89 29.72
CA HIS A 654 -44.72 -21.73 30.16
C HIS A 654 -45.11 -20.27 30.06
#